data_AF-B2TM41-F1
#
_entry.id   AF-B2TM41-F1
#
_cell.length_a   1.000
_cell.length_b   1.000
_cell.length_c   1.000
_cell.angle_alpha   90.00
_cell.angle_beta   90.00
_cell.angle_gamma   90.00
#
_symmetry.space_group_name_H-M   'P 1'
#
loop_
_entity.id
_entity.type
_entity.pdbx_description
1 polymer ?
#
loop_
_entity_poly.entity_id
_entity_poly.type
_entity_poly.pdbx_seq_one_letter_code
_entity_poly.pdbx_strand_id
1 'polypeptide(L)'
;MSKFKENNFLNTVFSFLKSKEDKVDQTELKDIVDSINCPIKNTKALNRLWKKDYKPLRSIVLWGWDDNNNPSFLMLYGKHEFKNTQSDGESITSILEDDIKYASYAIFSGSEGHLPSFESVKIIEEDGYYNRNKDEEFPKMYYKTGIDYSWYWKRDENYLVKEFKNLEEENKIVLPYFKEISYEDCVKNVQSKNISFPNFRLANHPNEVLNLDEEYHEYYSVIYDMFSNKNIYMRKKRLSQLIESNPPKEIYNLLLKLGSTEMISGLFLEFARYNNSLLIEEAKNILKSDINWGDENYTKGVKRCVTIYVNTITEELRQKRESFIHTHLSEMDLHLIHIDGKDIHSNKILEGSHYRKYAAQELLKEYYGRYDYEKGEWIQYRSPQRYKVGFYTDGVMLNTIEFKNTIQEAEAYGLADVIGKIAYYLDAPRLTYYFKGTSKGKELKYFKRYVRKIMDSYAKNDEEKFIIAMKSLLTSYTKHDYVCKFKGNFQFNDFIKYYLYNDFKEKPPIGWDNWQARSEWMQNDQLMKLQGRYEFMKEIWDNHLDDVLYIAINSNINPIFKACYYILKDSERTNELINNMSYKELSDLTSVSYEPLANMFMSILTEKLNKLDKFDLKLMIDLINSKNENVHELAISFFERTNGKFKSSDIVNFMFLNDLDNWINLFKESILSLNEKEYLNFVKEIIDNSDKFRKNNVTLSKEIRDLLSLSVNKLKGISSDEKMNLISYVISSIFEKSSMPEWAEIFVEEAIFSLSYEELENLLNGVNIKYTKKVISERNRQVVSLLESIKNNEIPKDSQLVSILESATAQMIKILFGIIERNSETLSKRFSTLLIMFESDITILNKKAEEIFENMINEEQKKLHGIIIDSPVKKVYIFGIKRLKEIYGDLIPKEFIIQMLEHTSSEVKEYISNKTTEVLANLGDGDEELFMYYVKTLIFLPNRISKSKDSIYEVIPKFATKYKNKLNEIEDMLLDIGGSNIIVDSERALMALAKIRKGAMYLEG
;
A
#
# COMPACT_ATOMS: atom_id res chain seq x y z
N MET A 1 -55.88 -12.37 -23.65
CA MET A 1 -56.73 -12.67 -24.82
C MET A 1 -56.01 -12.24 -26.09
N SER A 2 -55.75 -13.19 -27.01
CA SER A 2 -55.63 -13.03 -28.48
C SER A 2 -54.59 -12.03 -29.03
N LYS A 3 -53.62 -12.36 -29.90
CA LYS A 3 -53.40 -13.53 -30.78
C LYS A 3 -51.92 -13.57 -31.16
N PHE A 4 -51.39 -14.78 -31.20
CA PHE A 4 -50.16 -15.19 -31.84
C PHE A 4 -50.08 -14.70 -33.31
N LYS A 5 -48.88 -14.27 -33.72
CA LYS A 5 -48.36 -14.49 -35.08
C LYS A 5 -46.95 -15.07 -34.95
N GLU A 6 -46.90 -16.38 -35.06
CA GLU A 6 -45.72 -17.17 -35.40
C GLU A 6 -45.19 -16.82 -36.80
N ASN A 7 -43.94 -17.20 -37.02
CA ASN A 7 -43.19 -17.30 -38.28
C ASN A 7 -42.40 -16.08 -38.75
N ASN A 8 -41.20 -15.93 -38.17
CA ASN A 8 -39.94 -16.06 -38.95
C ASN A 8 -38.70 -16.30 -38.03
N PHE A 9 -38.87 -17.14 -37.01
CA PHE A 9 -37.85 -17.50 -36.02
C PHE A 9 -36.71 -18.40 -36.59
N LEU A 10 -36.88 -19.00 -37.77
CA LEU A 10 -35.87 -19.88 -38.38
C LEU A 10 -34.97 -19.21 -39.45
N ASN A 11 -35.24 -17.98 -39.88
CA ASN A 11 -34.36 -17.26 -40.84
C ASN A 11 -33.44 -16.21 -40.19
N THR A 12 -33.64 -15.89 -38.91
CA THR A 12 -32.80 -14.92 -38.17
C THR A 12 -31.74 -15.61 -37.30
N VAL A 13 -31.87 -16.93 -37.08
CA VAL A 13 -30.94 -17.74 -36.28
C VAL A 13 -29.78 -18.32 -37.11
N PHE A 14 -29.84 -18.26 -38.45
CA PHE A 14 -28.75 -18.72 -39.34
C PHE A 14 -27.88 -17.61 -39.96
N SER A 15 -28.10 -16.32 -39.64
CA SER A 15 -27.32 -15.21 -40.22
C SER A 15 -26.25 -14.60 -39.29
N PHE A 16 -26.23 -14.96 -38.00
CA PHE A 16 -25.26 -14.46 -37.01
C PHE A 16 -24.20 -15.48 -36.55
N LEU A 17 -24.28 -16.74 -37.03
CA LEU A 17 -23.33 -17.82 -36.73
C LEU A 17 -22.57 -18.36 -37.96
N LYS A 18 -22.47 -17.58 -39.04
CA LYS A 18 -21.40 -17.76 -40.02
C LYS A 18 -20.30 -16.74 -39.74
N SER A 19 -19.38 -17.10 -38.85
CA SER A 19 -17.97 -16.91 -39.20
C SER A 19 -17.82 -17.39 -40.64
N LYS A 20 -17.17 -16.61 -41.50
CA LYS A 20 -16.53 -17.20 -42.68
C LYS A 20 -15.40 -18.08 -42.16
N GLU A 21 -15.75 -19.25 -41.64
CA GLU A 21 -15.07 -20.47 -42.01
C GLU A 21 -15.24 -20.59 -43.52
N ASP A 22 -14.20 -20.22 -44.26
CA ASP A 22 -13.99 -20.87 -45.54
C ASP A 22 -13.72 -22.34 -45.16
N LYS A 23 -14.78 -23.16 -45.19
CA LYS A 23 -14.59 -24.60 -45.31
C LYS A 23 -13.69 -24.80 -46.52
N VAL A 24 -12.54 -25.40 -46.29
CA VAL A 24 -11.78 -26.06 -47.35
C VAL A 24 -12.71 -27.14 -47.88
N ASP A 25 -13.45 -26.82 -48.94
CA ASP A 25 -14.02 -27.84 -49.80
C ASP A 25 -12.82 -28.57 -50.41
N GLN A 26 -12.66 -29.85 -50.07
CA GLN A 26 -11.67 -30.76 -50.65
C GLN A 26 -11.98 -31.10 -52.12
N THR A 27 -12.45 -30.13 -52.90
CA THR A 27 -12.85 -30.30 -54.31
C THR A 27 -12.16 -29.36 -55.29
N GLU A 28 -11.15 -28.59 -54.86
CA GLU A 28 -10.27 -27.81 -55.76
C GLU A 28 -8.92 -28.50 -56.06
N LEU A 29 -8.90 -29.84 -56.13
CA LEU A 29 -7.73 -30.62 -56.58
C LEU A 29 -7.86 -31.12 -58.04
N LYS A 30 -8.73 -30.51 -58.85
CA LYS A 30 -8.94 -30.93 -60.25
C LYS A 30 -8.78 -29.87 -61.35
N ASP A 31 -8.53 -28.61 -61.04
CA ASP A 31 -8.27 -27.56 -62.05
C ASP A 31 -6.84 -27.00 -61.96
N ILE A 32 -5.85 -27.90 -61.91
CA ILE A 32 -4.41 -27.58 -61.79
C ILE A 32 -3.78 -27.11 -63.13
N VAL A 33 -4.54 -26.92 -64.21
CA VAL A 33 -3.98 -26.56 -65.52
C VAL A 33 -4.16 -25.07 -65.90
N ASP A 34 -4.94 -24.28 -65.17
CA ASP A 34 -5.22 -22.87 -65.52
C ASP A 34 -4.71 -21.81 -64.50
N SER A 35 -3.95 -22.20 -63.47
CA SER A 35 -3.63 -21.34 -62.31
C SER A 35 -2.48 -20.33 -62.47
N ILE A 36 -2.09 -19.98 -63.70
CA ILE A 36 -1.00 -19.00 -63.93
C ILE A 36 -1.53 -17.56 -64.02
N ASN A 37 -2.80 -17.36 -64.35
CA ASN A 37 -3.35 -16.01 -64.50
C ASN A 37 -3.63 -15.36 -63.13
N CYS A 38 -2.93 -14.27 -62.79
CA CYS A 38 -3.16 -13.49 -61.57
C CYS A 38 -4.29 -12.47 -61.76
N PRO A 39 -5.53 -12.69 -61.29
CA PRO A 39 -6.50 -11.61 -61.27
C PRO A 39 -6.03 -10.50 -60.31
N ILE A 40 -6.00 -9.25 -60.79
CA ILE A 40 -5.87 -8.07 -59.93
C ILE A 40 -7.17 -7.97 -59.11
N LYS A 41 -7.19 -8.64 -57.95
CA LYS A 41 -8.37 -8.75 -57.07
C LYS A 41 -8.68 -7.41 -56.40
N ASN A 42 -9.64 -6.66 -56.96
CA ASN A 42 -10.34 -5.61 -56.22
C ASN A 42 -11.27 -6.28 -55.20
N THR A 43 -10.96 -6.16 -53.90
CA THR A 43 -11.64 -6.88 -52.81
C THR A 43 -13.18 -6.77 -52.83
N LYS A 44 -13.83 -7.94 -52.98
CA LYS A 44 -15.18 -8.40 -52.54
C LYS A 44 -16.32 -7.35 -52.40
N ALA A 45 -17.32 -7.52 -53.28
CA ALA A 45 -18.78 -7.31 -53.16
C ALA A 45 -19.39 -5.90 -53.45
N LEU A 46 -19.89 -5.77 -54.69
CA LEU A 46 -21.28 -5.44 -55.08
C LEU A 46 -21.99 -4.16 -54.61
N ASN A 47 -21.30 -3.18 -54.03
CA ASN A 47 -21.89 -1.85 -53.87
C ASN A 47 -21.22 -0.84 -54.83
N ARG A 48 -21.88 -0.60 -55.97
CA ARG A 48 -21.64 0.62 -56.78
C ARG A 48 -21.93 1.90 -55.99
N LEU A 49 -22.62 1.79 -54.85
CA LEU A 49 -22.99 2.91 -54.00
C LEU A 49 -21.81 3.44 -53.19
N TRP A 50 -21.52 4.72 -53.40
CA TRP A 50 -20.56 5.51 -52.64
C TRP A 50 -21.30 6.55 -51.80
N LYS A 51 -21.03 6.56 -50.49
CA LYS A 51 -21.76 7.36 -49.50
C LYS A 51 -21.03 8.62 -49.06
N LYS A 52 -19.87 8.91 -49.66
CA LYS A 52 -19.05 10.07 -49.30
C LYS A 52 -19.08 11.08 -50.45
N ASP A 53 -18.99 12.34 -50.08
CA ASP A 53 -19.03 13.52 -50.95
C ASP A 53 -17.77 13.71 -51.82
N TYR A 54 -16.71 12.95 -51.57
CA TYR A 54 -15.47 12.98 -52.34
C TYR A 54 -15.25 11.73 -53.18
N LYS A 55 -14.62 11.90 -54.35
CA LYS A 55 -14.22 10.80 -55.25
C LYS A 55 -13.15 9.93 -54.58
N PRO A 56 -13.31 8.60 -54.49
CA PRO A 56 -12.28 7.75 -53.89
C PRO A 56 -11.04 7.66 -54.78
N LEU A 57 -9.86 7.77 -54.18
CA LEU A 57 -8.60 7.48 -54.85
C LEU A 57 -8.39 5.96 -54.90
N ARG A 58 -8.06 5.45 -56.08
CA ARG A 58 -7.76 4.05 -56.38
C ARG A 58 -6.32 3.95 -56.83
N SER A 59 -5.72 2.78 -56.60
CA SER A 59 -4.41 2.50 -57.17
C SER A 59 -4.23 1.04 -57.55
N ILE A 60 -3.36 0.81 -58.52
CA ILE A 60 -2.91 -0.52 -58.96
C ILE A 60 -1.41 -0.61 -58.72
N VAL A 61 -0.95 -1.79 -58.33
CA VAL A 61 0.47 -2.09 -58.10
C VAL A 61 0.91 -3.02 -59.23
N LEU A 62 1.93 -2.59 -59.98
CA LEU A 62 2.60 -3.38 -61.00
C LEU A 62 4.07 -3.55 -60.60
N TRP A 63 4.65 -4.69 -60.97
CA TRP A 63 5.99 -5.10 -60.56
C TRP A 63 6.98 -4.90 -61.69
N GLY A 64 8.25 -4.71 -61.33
CA GLY A 64 9.32 -4.55 -62.29
C GLY A 64 10.66 -4.39 -61.62
N TRP A 65 11.60 -3.79 -62.33
CA TRP A 65 12.94 -3.51 -61.84
C TRP A 65 13.31 -2.05 -62.05
N ASP A 66 14.15 -1.51 -61.17
CA ASP A 66 14.85 -0.25 -61.46
C ASP A 66 16.06 -0.50 -62.36
N ASP A 67 16.79 0.56 -62.72
CA ASP A 67 18.00 0.47 -63.55
C ASP A 67 19.14 -0.32 -62.89
N ASN A 68 19.10 -0.49 -61.56
CA ASN A 68 20.08 -1.26 -60.79
C ASN A 68 19.66 -2.74 -60.62
N ASN A 69 18.60 -3.18 -61.31
CA ASN A 69 17.96 -4.50 -61.16
C ASN A 69 17.37 -4.79 -59.77
N ASN A 70 17.09 -3.77 -58.96
CA ASN A 70 16.31 -3.95 -57.74
C ASN A 70 14.83 -4.15 -58.07
N PRO A 71 14.13 -5.08 -57.41
CA PRO A 71 12.71 -5.27 -57.62
C PRO A 71 11.96 -4.03 -57.10
N SER A 72 11.02 -3.53 -57.91
CA SER A 72 10.40 -2.22 -57.74
C SER A 72 8.91 -2.26 -58.06
N PHE A 73 8.14 -1.29 -57.54
CA PHE A 73 6.73 -1.14 -57.84
C PHE A 73 6.45 0.10 -58.69
N LEU A 74 5.69 -0.09 -59.77
CA LEU A 74 4.98 0.98 -60.47
C LEU A 74 3.55 1.06 -59.91
N MET A 75 3.22 2.18 -59.28
CA MET A 75 1.89 2.41 -58.74
C MET A 75 1.12 3.42 -59.59
N LEU A 76 0.02 2.98 -60.18
CA LEU A 76 -0.91 3.85 -60.92
C LEU A 76 -1.95 4.42 -59.96
N TYR A 77 -2.29 5.70 -60.08
CA TYR A 77 -3.28 6.38 -59.25
C TYR A 77 -4.39 6.99 -60.10
N GLY A 78 -5.64 6.78 -59.68
CA GLY A 78 -6.82 7.26 -60.40
C GLY A 78 -7.94 7.61 -59.43
N LYS A 79 -8.64 8.73 -59.69
CA LYS A 79 -9.87 9.04 -58.98
C LYS A 79 -11.02 8.26 -59.61
N HIS A 80 -11.78 7.58 -58.77
CA HIS A 80 -12.97 6.87 -59.21
C HIS A 80 -14.13 7.86 -59.32
N GLU A 81 -14.52 8.15 -60.54
CA GLU A 81 -15.66 9.01 -60.84
C GLU A 81 -16.98 8.36 -60.39
N PHE A 82 -17.98 9.19 -60.10
CA PHE A 82 -19.33 8.74 -59.79
C PHE A 82 -20.37 9.67 -60.39
N LYS A 83 -21.54 9.12 -60.71
CA LYS A 83 -22.72 9.86 -61.15
C LYS A 83 -23.62 10.13 -59.95
N ASN A 84 -24.02 11.39 -59.77
CA ASN A 84 -24.97 11.80 -58.74
C ASN A 84 -26.39 11.65 -59.26
N THR A 85 -27.27 11.03 -58.47
CA THR A 85 -28.72 11.14 -58.65
C THR A 85 -29.24 12.17 -57.64
N GLN A 86 -29.63 13.37 -58.09
CA GLN A 86 -30.30 14.36 -57.25
C GLN A 86 -31.81 14.12 -57.18
N SER A 87 -32.42 14.42 -56.01
CA SER A 87 -33.43 15.49 -55.86
C SER A 87 -33.78 15.65 -54.36
N ASP A 88 -33.81 16.91 -53.92
CA ASP A 88 -34.52 17.46 -52.76
C ASP A 88 -34.44 16.71 -51.42
N GLY A 89 -33.41 17.03 -50.63
CA GLY A 89 -33.46 16.91 -49.17
C GLY A 89 -33.04 15.57 -48.55
N GLU A 90 -32.82 14.50 -49.32
CA GLU A 90 -32.31 13.22 -48.80
C GLU A 90 -30.87 12.87 -49.27
N SER A 91 -30.24 11.94 -48.55
CA SER A 91 -28.82 11.59 -48.64
C SER A 91 -28.35 11.28 -50.06
N ILE A 92 -27.27 11.94 -50.51
CA ILE A 92 -26.62 11.70 -51.80
C ILE A 92 -26.18 10.24 -51.90
N THR A 93 -26.85 9.44 -52.73
CA THR A 93 -26.37 8.14 -53.18
C THR A 93 -25.61 8.33 -54.49
N SER A 94 -24.29 8.28 -54.44
CA SER A 94 -23.44 8.35 -55.64
C SER A 94 -23.18 6.95 -56.19
N ILE A 95 -23.31 6.76 -57.51
CA ILE A 95 -23.02 5.48 -58.18
C ILE A 95 -21.65 5.59 -58.84
N LEU A 96 -20.69 4.79 -58.39
CA LEU A 96 -19.34 4.70 -58.97
C LEU A 96 -19.40 4.21 -60.42
N GLU A 97 -18.57 4.81 -61.29
CA GLU A 97 -18.44 4.40 -62.68
C GLU A 97 -17.80 3.00 -62.82
N ASP A 98 -18.03 2.32 -63.94
CA ASP A 98 -17.54 0.95 -64.12
C ASP A 98 -16.03 0.89 -64.33
N ASP A 99 -15.46 1.92 -64.94
CA ASP A 99 -14.05 2.04 -65.25
C ASP A 99 -13.38 3.14 -64.40
N ILE A 100 -12.07 3.02 -64.19
CA ILE A 100 -11.26 4.05 -63.55
C ILE A 100 -10.23 4.57 -64.53
N LYS A 101 -10.11 5.90 -64.60
CA LYS A 101 -9.06 6.59 -65.33
C LYS A 101 -7.88 6.87 -64.39
N TYR A 102 -6.80 6.12 -64.56
CA TYR A 102 -5.52 6.36 -63.87
C TYR A 102 -4.79 7.51 -64.57
N ALA A 103 -4.56 8.58 -63.82
CA ALA A 103 -4.09 9.87 -64.32
C ALA A 103 -2.69 10.25 -63.85
N SER A 104 -2.10 9.46 -62.95
CA SER A 104 -0.75 9.68 -62.45
C SER A 104 -0.14 8.36 -62.01
N TYR A 105 1.18 8.36 -61.83
CA TYR A 105 1.93 7.21 -61.34
C TYR A 105 3.03 7.63 -60.38
N ALA A 106 3.52 6.69 -59.58
CA ALA A 106 4.77 6.80 -58.84
C ALA A 106 5.54 5.48 -58.94
N ILE A 107 6.87 5.57 -59.02
CA ILE A 107 7.75 4.42 -58.97
C ILE A 107 8.37 4.38 -57.58
N PHE A 108 8.25 3.24 -56.92
CA PHE A 108 8.91 2.98 -55.65
C PHE A 108 9.99 1.94 -55.91
N SER A 109 11.24 2.33 -55.77
CA SER A 109 12.38 1.45 -56.00
C SER A 109 12.73 0.66 -54.75
N GLY A 110 13.04 -0.62 -54.93
CA GLY A 110 13.63 -1.46 -53.91
C GLY A 110 15.10 -1.13 -53.63
N SER A 111 15.72 -1.88 -52.73
CA SER A 111 17.15 -1.77 -52.43
C SER A 111 17.74 -3.13 -52.04
N GLU A 112 18.97 -3.39 -52.48
CA GLU A 112 19.72 -4.63 -52.20
C GLU A 112 18.95 -5.91 -52.55
N GLY A 113 18.11 -5.87 -53.59
CA GLY A 113 17.28 -7.01 -54.00
C GLY A 113 15.94 -7.16 -53.26
N HIS A 114 15.60 -6.24 -52.34
CA HIS A 114 14.32 -6.23 -51.62
C HIS A 114 13.31 -5.28 -52.25
N LEU A 115 12.04 -5.67 -52.22
CA LEU A 115 10.92 -4.81 -52.65
C LEU A 115 10.69 -3.64 -51.68
N PRO A 116 10.19 -2.50 -52.16
CA PRO A 116 9.93 -1.33 -51.31
C PRO A 116 8.75 -1.57 -50.34
N SER A 117 8.74 -0.82 -49.24
CA SER A 117 7.63 -0.79 -48.29
C SER A 117 6.46 0.07 -48.79
N PHE A 118 5.22 -0.26 -48.38
CA PHE A 118 4.04 0.51 -48.81
C PHE A 118 3.78 1.68 -47.86
N GLU A 119 4.52 2.76 -48.09
CA GLU A 119 4.35 3.97 -47.31
C GLU A 119 3.03 4.65 -47.60
N SER A 120 2.43 5.22 -46.55
CA SER A 120 1.18 5.93 -46.69
C SER A 120 1.41 7.27 -47.36
N VAL A 121 0.89 7.44 -48.58
CA VAL A 121 0.99 8.69 -49.34
C VAL A 121 -0.32 9.49 -49.37
N LYS A 122 -0.22 10.77 -49.71
CA LYS A 122 -1.33 11.68 -49.97
C LYS A 122 -1.02 12.50 -51.22
N ILE A 123 -1.96 12.51 -52.17
CA ILE A 123 -1.94 13.43 -53.31
C ILE A 123 -2.68 14.71 -52.90
N ILE A 124 -2.01 15.85 -53.05
CA ILE A 124 -2.54 17.20 -52.85
C ILE A 124 -2.73 17.82 -54.22
N GLU A 125 -3.93 18.32 -54.51
CA GLU A 125 -4.31 18.80 -55.84
C GLU A 125 -4.22 20.30 -56.01
N GLU A 126 -4.20 21.04 -54.91
CA GLU A 126 -4.09 22.50 -54.89
C GLU A 126 -3.49 22.97 -53.56
N ASP A 127 -2.81 24.12 -53.56
CA ASP A 127 -2.10 24.68 -52.39
C ASP A 127 -3.01 25.36 -51.35
N GLY A 128 -4.33 25.25 -51.52
CA GLY A 128 -5.31 25.95 -50.70
C GLY A 128 -5.26 27.48 -50.89
N TYR A 129 -6.12 28.19 -50.14
CA TYR A 129 -6.39 29.62 -50.37
C TYR A 129 -5.24 30.57 -49.97
N TYR A 130 -4.39 30.16 -49.02
CA TYR A 130 -3.38 31.03 -48.38
C TYR A 130 -1.95 30.89 -48.93
N ASN A 131 -1.66 29.88 -49.76
CA ASN A 131 -0.36 29.66 -50.40
C ASN A 131 -0.47 29.73 -51.93
N ARG A 132 -1.09 30.78 -52.47
CA ARG A 132 -1.08 31.01 -53.94
C ARG A 132 0.27 31.56 -54.40
N ASN A 133 1.33 30.78 -54.28
CA ASN A 133 2.47 30.96 -55.17
C ASN A 133 1.98 30.53 -56.57
N LYS A 134 1.94 31.47 -57.50
CA LYS A 134 1.36 31.25 -58.85
C LYS A 134 2.18 30.29 -59.73
N ASP A 135 3.33 29.84 -59.26
CA ASP A 135 4.32 29.11 -60.04
C ASP A 135 4.56 27.65 -59.56
N GLU A 136 3.80 27.14 -58.59
CA GLU A 136 3.90 25.73 -58.18
C GLU A 136 2.98 24.81 -58.99
N GLU A 137 3.55 23.80 -59.64
CA GLU A 137 2.81 22.75 -60.34
C GLU A 137 2.15 21.75 -59.37
N PHE A 138 0.85 21.51 -59.56
CA PHE A 138 0.05 20.51 -58.86
C PHE A 138 -0.64 19.57 -59.87
N PRO A 139 -1.01 18.33 -59.48
CA PRO A 139 -0.93 17.74 -58.14
C PRO A 139 0.49 17.29 -57.75
N LYS A 140 0.75 17.25 -56.43
CA LYS A 140 1.98 16.71 -55.82
C LYS A 140 1.65 15.60 -54.83
N MET A 141 2.57 14.65 -54.65
CA MET A 141 2.42 13.54 -53.70
C MET A 141 3.42 13.66 -52.56
N TYR A 142 2.95 13.47 -51.33
CA TYR A 142 3.78 13.48 -50.12
C TYR A 142 3.55 12.21 -49.31
N TYR A 143 4.59 11.77 -48.59
CA TYR A 143 4.42 10.81 -47.51
C TYR A 143 3.62 11.45 -46.37
N LYS A 144 2.69 10.70 -45.78
CA LYS A 144 1.77 11.22 -44.75
C LYS A 144 2.47 11.67 -43.47
N THR A 145 3.71 11.25 -43.26
CA THR A 145 4.56 11.66 -42.13
C THR A 145 4.92 13.15 -42.18
N GLY A 146 5.09 13.71 -43.38
CA GLY A 146 5.45 15.11 -43.60
C GLY A 146 4.28 16.06 -43.84
N ILE A 147 3.04 15.63 -43.57
CA ILE A 147 1.85 16.46 -43.81
C ILE A 147 0.99 16.60 -42.54
N ASP A 148 0.51 17.81 -42.31
CA ASP A 148 -0.48 18.11 -41.27
C ASP A 148 -1.61 18.98 -41.84
N TYR A 149 -2.85 18.67 -41.46
CA TYR A 149 -4.02 19.40 -41.95
C TYR A 149 -4.62 20.26 -40.84
N SER A 150 -4.65 21.56 -41.11
CA SER A 150 -5.40 22.53 -40.30
C SER A 150 -6.47 23.17 -41.17
N TRP A 151 -6.34 24.45 -41.49
CA TRP A 151 -7.16 25.16 -42.49
C TRP A 151 -6.58 25.07 -43.92
N TYR A 152 -5.36 24.54 -44.05
CA TYR A 152 -4.64 24.20 -45.27
C TYR A 152 -3.68 23.03 -44.96
N TRP A 153 -3.08 22.42 -45.98
CA TRP A 153 -2.05 21.39 -45.81
C TRP A 153 -0.70 22.05 -45.49
N LYS A 154 -0.18 21.83 -44.28
CA LYS A 154 1.24 22.07 -43.97
C LYS A 154 2.04 20.92 -44.56
N ARG A 155 3.07 21.25 -45.33
CA ARG A 155 3.88 20.31 -46.12
C ARG A 155 5.35 20.48 -45.73
N ASP A 156 6.02 19.38 -45.41
CA ASP A 156 7.46 19.32 -45.31
C ASP A 156 8.01 18.74 -46.63
N GLU A 157 8.74 19.58 -47.38
CA GLU A 157 9.28 19.23 -48.70
C GLU A 157 10.31 18.09 -48.64
N ASN A 158 10.86 17.77 -47.46
CA ASN A 158 11.70 16.59 -47.28
C ASN A 158 10.94 15.27 -47.49
N TYR A 159 9.60 15.30 -47.42
CA TYR A 159 8.73 14.14 -47.60
C TYR A 159 7.97 14.14 -48.93
N LEU A 160 8.40 14.97 -49.90
CA LEU A 160 7.88 14.96 -51.26
C LEU A 160 8.29 13.66 -51.98
N VAL A 161 7.34 12.98 -52.62
CA VAL A 161 7.59 11.80 -53.47
C VAL A 161 8.04 12.30 -54.85
N LYS A 162 9.36 12.32 -55.09
CA LYS A 162 9.97 12.90 -56.31
C LYS A 162 9.65 12.08 -57.57
N GLU A 163 9.34 10.81 -57.39
CA GLU A 163 9.04 9.84 -58.43
C GLU A 163 7.58 9.94 -58.91
N PHE A 164 6.75 10.74 -58.24
CA PHE A 164 5.37 10.96 -58.62
C PHE A 164 5.26 11.85 -59.87
N LYS A 165 4.56 11.37 -60.89
CA LYS A 165 4.37 12.07 -62.17
C LYS A 165 2.93 11.97 -62.65
N ASN A 166 2.48 13.04 -63.32
CA ASN A 166 1.18 13.06 -63.98
C ASN A 166 1.28 12.48 -65.38
N LEU A 167 0.20 11.84 -65.83
CA LEU A 167 0.07 11.34 -67.19
C LEU A 167 -0.68 12.38 -68.03
N GLU A 168 -0.16 12.66 -69.22
CA GLU A 168 -0.86 13.43 -70.25
C GLU A 168 -2.21 12.78 -70.60
N GLU A 169 -3.17 13.58 -71.06
CA GLU A 169 -4.56 13.14 -71.27
C GLU A 169 -4.68 11.90 -72.17
N GLU A 170 -3.84 11.82 -73.21
CA GLU A 170 -3.73 10.72 -74.18
C GLU A 170 -3.12 9.43 -73.60
N ASN A 171 -2.28 9.60 -72.57
CA ASN A 171 -1.54 8.53 -71.88
C ASN A 171 -2.27 7.99 -70.64
N LYS A 172 -3.45 8.53 -70.30
CA LYS A 172 -4.23 8.03 -69.17
C LYS A 172 -4.71 6.60 -69.42
N ILE A 173 -4.53 5.76 -68.40
CA ILE A 173 -4.81 4.33 -68.47
C ILE A 173 -6.23 4.08 -67.94
N VAL A 174 -7.07 3.39 -68.72
CA VAL A 174 -8.47 3.11 -68.36
C VAL A 174 -8.62 1.61 -68.13
N LEU A 175 -9.07 1.24 -66.94
CA LEU A 175 -9.24 -0.17 -66.55
C LEU A 175 -10.60 -0.37 -65.88
N PRO A 176 -11.27 -1.51 -66.13
CA PRO A 176 -12.50 -1.84 -65.45
C PRO A 176 -12.24 -2.11 -63.97
N TYR A 177 -13.10 -1.59 -63.09
CA TYR A 177 -12.94 -1.79 -61.64
C TYR A 177 -13.76 -2.97 -61.09
N PHE A 178 -14.98 -3.15 -61.61
CA PHE A 178 -15.91 -4.18 -61.13
C PHE A 178 -15.81 -5.50 -61.90
N LYS A 179 -15.02 -5.57 -62.98
CA LYS A 179 -14.70 -6.81 -63.70
C LYS A 179 -13.32 -7.28 -63.26
N GLU A 180 -13.16 -8.60 -63.10
CA GLU A 180 -11.82 -9.17 -62.86
C GLU A 180 -10.98 -8.99 -64.14
N ILE A 181 -9.76 -8.49 -63.95
CA ILE A 181 -8.75 -8.33 -64.99
C ILE A 181 -7.49 -9.06 -64.54
N SER A 182 -6.85 -9.81 -65.44
CA SER A 182 -5.56 -10.43 -65.16
C SER A 182 -4.45 -9.38 -65.05
N TYR A 183 -3.35 -9.72 -64.39
CA TYR A 183 -2.17 -8.88 -64.30
C TYR A 183 -1.59 -8.62 -65.69
N GLU A 184 -1.53 -9.65 -66.52
CA GLU A 184 -1.01 -9.64 -67.88
C GLU A 184 -1.84 -8.74 -68.79
N ASP A 185 -3.16 -8.79 -68.69
CA ASP A 185 -4.04 -7.89 -69.45
C ASP A 185 -3.91 -6.43 -69.01
N CYS A 186 -3.69 -6.21 -67.71
CA CYS A 186 -3.36 -4.87 -67.20
C CYS A 186 -2.02 -4.38 -67.78
N VAL A 187 -0.98 -5.21 -67.76
CA VAL A 187 0.34 -4.87 -68.34
C VAL A 187 0.24 -4.60 -69.84
N LYS A 188 -0.48 -5.43 -70.60
CA LYS A 188 -0.73 -5.19 -72.03
C LYS A 188 -1.42 -3.84 -72.27
N ASN A 189 -2.39 -3.47 -71.44
CA ASN A 189 -3.06 -2.17 -71.53
C ASN A 189 -2.07 -1.02 -71.26
N VAL A 190 -1.22 -1.13 -70.23
CA VAL A 190 -0.18 -0.13 -69.95
C VAL A 190 0.83 -0.04 -71.10
N GLN A 191 1.31 -1.17 -71.62
CA GLN A 191 2.26 -1.22 -72.74
C GLN A 191 1.66 -0.64 -74.03
N SER A 192 0.35 -0.85 -74.28
CA SER A 192 -0.33 -0.30 -75.46
C SER A 192 -0.36 1.23 -75.52
N LYS A 193 -0.14 1.91 -74.38
CA LYS A 193 -0.04 3.36 -74.29
C LYS A 193 1.35 3.91 -74.63
N ASN A 194 2.36 3.04 -74.86
CA ASN A 194 3.75 3.42 -75.16
C ASN A 194 4.34 4.45 -74.17
N ILE A 195 3.97 4.36 -72.90
CA ILE A 195 4.46 5.26 -71.85
C ILE A 195 5.87 4.83 -71.46
N SER A 196 6.83 5.75 -71.55
CA SER A 196 8.18 5.55 -71.01
C SER A 196 8.18 5.87 -69.51
N PHE A 197 8.48 4.88 -68.67
CA PHE A 197 8.66 5.03 -67.23
C PHE A 197 10.17 5.18 -66.92
N PRO A 198 10.68 6.38 -66.60
CA PRO A 198 12.11 6.57 -66.39
C PRO A 198 12.62 5.72 -65.23
N ASN A 199 13.78 5.09 -65.42
CA ASN A 199 14.45 4.24 -64.45
C ASN A 199 13.62 3.03 -63.97
N PHE A 200 12.70 2.54 -64.82
CA PHE A 200 11.86 1.39 -64.48
C PHE A 200 11.55 0.51 -65.69
N ARG A 201 11.74 -0.80 -65.51
CA ARG A 201 11.37 -1.85 -66.46
C ARG A 201 10.23 -2.69 -65.90
N LEU A 202 9.07 -2.64 -66.57
CA LEU A 202 7.87 -3.39 -66.19
C LEU A 202 8.03 -4.90 -66.45
N ALA A 203 7.66 -5.73 -65.47
CA ALA A 203 7.57 -7.19 -65.61
C ALA A 203 6.25 -7.60 -66.26
N ASN A 204 6.27 -8.59 -67.16
CA ASN A 204 5.03 -9.06 -67.81
C ASN A 204 4.19 -9.92 -66.86
N HIS A 205 4.85 -10.59 -65.91
CA HIS A 205 4.21 -11.38 -64.86
C HIS A 205 4.98 -11.26 -63.53
N PRO A 206 4.32 -11.23 -62.35
CA PRO A 206 5.02 -11.09 -61.07
C PRO A 206 5.98 -12.25 -60.77
N ASN A 207 5.73 -13.44 -61.32
CA ASN A 207 6.66 -14.56 -61.17
C ASN A 207 8.02 -14.34 -61.86
N GLU A 208 8.14 -13.41 -62.82
CA GLU A 208 9.44 -13.03 -63.37
C GLU A 208 10.35 -12.37 -62.31
N VAL A 209 9.74 -11.72 -61.32
CA VAL A 209 10.45 -11.11 -60.18
C VAL A 209 10.63 -12.11 -59.04
N LEU A 210 9.58 -12.90 -58.74
CA LEU A 210 9.65 -13.90 -57.66
C LEU A 210 10.59 -15.06 -57.99
N ASN A 211 10.65 -15.46 -59.26
CA ASN A 211 11.35 -16.65 -59.72
C ASN A 211 10.99 -17.89 -58.87
N LEU A 212 9.67 -18.11 -58.67
CA LEU A 212 9.15 -19.24 -57.91
C LEU A 212 9.13 -20.48 -58.79
N ASP A 213 9.74 -21.57 -58.32
CA ASP A 213 9.79 -22.85 -59.02
C ASP A 213 8.39 -23.50 -59.11
N GLU A 214 8.18 -24.32 -60.14
CA GLU A 214 6.91 -25.01 -60.41
C GLU A 214 6.39 -25.82 -59.21
N GLU A 215 7.30 -26.46 -58.46
CA GLU A 215 6.97 -27.25 -57.26
C GLU A 215 6.33 -26.43 -56.12
N TYR A 216 6.50 -25.10 -56.13
CA TYR A 216 5.99 -24.20 -55.08
C TYR A 216 4.78 -23.36 -55.52
N HIS A 217 4.24 -23.59 -56.72
CA HIS A 217 3.18 -22.76 -57.28
C HIS A 217 1.88 -22.76 -56.46
N GLU A 218 1.65 -23.78 -55.62
CA GLU A 218 0.50 -23.78 -54.69
C GLU A 218 0.51 -22.58 -53.72
N TYR A 219 1.69 -22.07 -53.36
CA TYR A 219 1.84 -20.91 -52.46
C TYR A 219 1.80 -19.57 -53.19
N TYR A 220 1.90 -19.57 -54.52
CA TYR A 220 2.09 -18.37 -55.33
C TYR A 220 1.03 -17.30 -55.07
N SER A 221 -0.24 -17.68 -55.00
CA SER A 221 -1.34 -16.72 -54.78
C SER A 221 -1.26 -16.01 -53.42
N VAL A 222 -0.83 -16.72 -52.37
CA VAL A 222 -0.66 -16.19 -51.02
C VAL A 222 0.55 -15.26 -50.98
N ILE A 223 1.67 -15.68 -51.60
CA ILE A 223 2.90 -14.89 -51.72
C ILE A 223 2.62 -13.59 -52.48
N TYR A 224 1.99 -13.67 -53.66
CA TYR A 224 1.63 -12.51 -54.44
C TYR A 224 0.76 -11.51 -53.65
N ASP A 225 -0.27 -11.99 -52.93
CA ASP A 225 -1.10 -11.15 -52.06
C ASP A 225 -0.26 -10.49 -50.95
N MET A 226 0.71 -11.19 -50.37
CA MET A 226 1.60 -10.64 -49.32
C MET A 226 2.49 -9.52 -49.85
N PHE A 227 2.97 -9.63 -51.07
CA PHE A 227 3.85 -8.63 -51.68
C PHE A 227 3.09 -7.48 -52.36
N SER A 228 1.88 -7.70 -52.88
CA SER A 228 1.15 -6.70 -53.68
C SER A 228 0.10 -5.91 -52.89
N ASN A 229 -0.37 -6.43 -51.75
CA ASN A 229 -1.49 -5.83 -51.05
C ASN A 229 -1.06 -4.62 -50.20
N LYS A 230 -1.44 -3.42 -50.64
CA LYS A 230 -1.23 -2.16 -49.90
C LYS A 230 -1.73 -2.18 -48.45
N ASN A 231 -2.74 -3.00 -48.13
CA ASN A 231 -3.26 -3.10 -46.77
C ASN A 231 -2.41 -4.06 -45.93
N ILE A 232 -1.63 -3.49 -45.01
CA ILE A 232 -0.78 -4.24 -44.06
C ILE A 232 -1.54 -5.31 -43.26
N TYR A 233 -2.83 -5.09 -42.95
CA TYR A 233 -3.63 -6.09 -42.24
C TYR A 233 -3.89 -7.33 -43.11
N MET A 234 -4.12 -7.14 -44.41
CA MET A 234 -4.30 -8.25 -45.34
C MET A 234 -2.98 -9.01 -45.52
N ARG A 235 -1.86 -8.29 -45.70
CA ARG A 235 -0.53 -8.91 -45.76
C ARG A 235 -0.22 -9.73 -44.52
N LYS A 236 -0.46 -9.18 -43.32
CA LYS A 236 -0.31 -9.90 -42.04
C LYS A 236 -1.19 -11.15 -41.98
N LYS A 237 -2.46 -11.07 -42.38
CA LYS A 237 -3.36 -12.22 -42.39
C LYS A 237 -2.85 -13.33 -43.33
N ARG A 238 -2.39 -12.97 -44.53
CA ARG A 238 -1.83 -13.91 -45.50
C ARG A 238 -0.54 -14.56 -45.00
N LEU A 239 0.31 -13.78 -44.33
CA LEU A 239 1.52 -14.29 -43.70
C LEU A 239 1.19 -15.33 -42.60
N SER A 240 0.21 -15.06 -41.73
CA SER A 240 -0.23 -16.06 -40.75
C SER A 240 -0.78 -17.33 -41.42
N GLN A 241 -1.58 -17.18 -42.48
CA GLN A 241 -2.09 -18.31 -43.27
C GLN A 241 -0.96 -19.14 -43.90
N LEU A 242 0.07 -18.48 -44.42
CA LEU A 242 1.24 -19.15 -44.99
C LEU A 242 1.97 -19.95 -43.90
N ILE A 243 2.22 -19.36 -42.73
CA ILE A 243 2.90 -20.05 -41.63
C ILE A 243 2.10 -21.25 -41.14
N GLU A 244 0.78 -21.13 -41.02
CA GLU A 244 -0.13 -22.22 -40.64
C GLU A 244 -0.14 -23.38 -41.66
N SER A 245 0.08 -23.08 -42.95
CA SER A 245 0.22 -24.10 -43.99
C SER A 245 1.56 -24.86 -43.96
N ASN A 246 2.50 -24.44 -43.11
CA ASN A 246 3.81 -25.06 -42.89
C ASN A 246 4.60 -25.38 -44.18
N PRO A 247 4.88 -24.38 -45.05
CA PRO A 247 5.63 -24.58 -46.27
C PRO A 247 7.11 -24.94 -46.01
N PRO A 248 7.81 -25.45 -47.03
CA PRO A 248 9.26 -25.67 -47.00
C PRO A 248 10.07 -24.40 -46.69
N LYS A 249 11.30 -24.57 -46.19
CA LYS A 249 12.16 -23.45 -45.77
C LYS A 249 12.49 -22.51 -46.93
N GLU A 250 12.55 -23.06 -48.13
CA GLU A 250 12.80 -22.39 -49.41
C GLU A 250 11.83 -21.23 -49.64
N ILE A 251 10.55 -21.40 -49.27
CA ILE A 251 9.54 -20.34 -49.35
C ILE A 251 9.91 -19.18 -48.43
N TYR A 252 10.33 -19.46 -47.19
CA TYR A 252 10.73 -18.40 -46.26
C TYR A 252 12.03 -17.72 -46.68
N ASN A 253 12.97 -18.46 -47.27
CA ASN A 253 14.19 -17.89 -47.84
C ASN A 253 13.85 -16.93 -49.00
N LEU A 254 12.85 -17.25 -49.82
CA LEU A 254 12.33 -16.33 -50.84
C LEU A 254 11.76 -15.06 -50.19
N LEU A 255 10.98 -15.19 -49.12
CA LEU A 255 10.46 -14.04 -48.38
C LEU A 255 11.57 -13.17 -47.78
N LEU A 256 12.64 -13.78 -47.25
CA LEU A 256 13.79 -13.05 -46.73
C LEU A 256 14.60 -12.38 -47.83
N LYS A 257 14.65 -12.96 -49.04
CA LYS A 257 15.40 -12.43 -50.17
C LYS A 257 14.73 -11.24 -50.85
N LEU A 258 13.40 -11.28 -51.02
CA LEU A 258 12.65 -10.27 -51.77
C LEU A 258 11.76 -9.38 -50.90
N GLY A 259 11.44 -9.84 -49.67
CA GLY A 259 10.54 -9.17 -48.74
C GLY A 259 10.92 -7.73 -48.45
N SER A 260 9.94 -6.84 -48.38
CA SER A 260 10.19 -5.50 -47.85
C SER A 260 10.52 -5.53 -46.36
N THR A 261 11.13 -4.46 -45.84
CA THR A 261 11.46 -4.32 -44.41
C THR A 261 10.24 -4.54 -43.49
N GLU A 262 9.06 -4.07 -43.90
CA GLU A 262 7.80 -4.32 -43.18
C GLU A 262 7.41 -5.80 -43.15
N MET A 263 7.57 -6.49 -44.29
CA MET A 263 7.21 -7.89 -44.44
C MET A 263 8.15 -8.80 -43.64
N ILE A 264 9.46 -8.56 -43.73
CA ILE A 264 10.46 -9.30 -42.97
C ILE A 264 10.27 -9.07 -41.46
N SER A 265 10.00 -7.83 -41.04
CA SER A 265 9.64 -7.54 -39.65
C SER A 265 8.41 -8.34 -39.20
N GLY A 266 7.38 -8.41 -40.04
CA GLY A 266 6.18 -9.20 -39.78
C GLY A 266 6.47 -10.70 -39.69
N LEU A 267 7.32 -11.23 -40.57
CA LEU A 267 7.73 -12.64 -40.60
C LEU A 267 8.34 -13.05 -39.26
N PHE A 268 9.34 -12.32 -38.77
CA PHE A 268 9.99 -12.63 -37.50
C PHE A 268 9.06 -12.48 -36.28
N LEU A 269 8.14 -11.51 -36.29
CA LEU A 269 7.15 -11.39 -35.21
C LEU A 269 6.15 -12.55 -35.19
N GLU A 270 5.69 -13.02 -36.35
CA GLU A 270 4.82 -14.19 -36.42
C GLU A 270 5.58 -15.46 -36.02
N PHE A 271 6.83 -15.63 -36.49
CA PHE A 271 7.69 -16.74 -36.08
C PHE A 271 7.95 -16.77 -34.57
N ALA A 272 8.15 -15.60 -33.95
CA ALA A 272 8.25 -15.48 -32.50
C ALA A 272 6.96 -15.94 -31.82
N ARG A 273 5.80 -15.50 -32.32
CA ARG A 273 4.49 -15.90 -31.77
C ARG A 273 4.22 -17.40 -31.86
N TYR A 274 4.59 -18.04 -32.97
CA TYR A 274 4.46 -19.50 -33.14
C TYR A 274 5.62 -20.30 -32.52
N ASN A 275 6.60 -19.64 -31.89
CA ASN A 275 7.81 -20.25 -31.34
C ASN A 275 8.54 -21.17 -32.36
N ASN A 276 8.61 -20.74 -33.62
CA ASN A 276 9.16 -21.54 -34.72
C ASN A 276 10.66 -21.25 -34.91
N SER A 277 11.54 -22.22 -34.72
CA SER A 277 12.99 -22.05 -34.76
C SER A 277 13.64 -22.12 -36.16
N LEU A 278 12.87 -22.32 -37.22
CA LEU A 278 13.38 -22.64 -38.57
C LEU A 278 14.33 -21.58 -39.17
N LEU A 279 14.16 -20.31 -38.79
CA LEU A 279 14.91 -19.15 -39.32
C LEU A 279 15.92 -18.56 -38.32
N ILE A 280 16.30 -19.30 -37.28
CA ILE A 280 17.13 -18.75 -36.19
C ILE A 280 18.55 -18.35 -36.64
N GLU A 281 19.14 -19.09 -37.57
CA GLU A 281 20.49 -18.78 -38.07
C GLU A 281 20.47 -17.59 -39.02
N GLU A 282 19.46 -17.49 -39.88
CA GLU A 282 19.20 -16.32 -40.72
C GLU A 282 18.99 -15.07 -39.87
N ALA A 283 18.20 -15.18 -38.80
CA ALA A 283 17.97 -14.10 -37.84
C ALA A 283 19.28 -13.62 -37.18
N LYS A 284 20.13 -14.54 -36.69
CA LYS A 284 21.42 -14.20 -36.10
C LYS A 284 22.35 -13.50 -37.10
N ASN A 285 22.31 -13.91 -38.37
CA ASN A 285 23.10 -13.27 -39.42
C ASN A 285 22.63 -11.84 -39.68
N ILE A 286 21.31 -11.60 -39.75
CA ILE A 286 20.71 -10.27 -39.94
C ILE A 286 21.13 -9.31 -38.82
N LEU A 287 21.19 -9.77 -37.57
CA LEU A 287 21.62 -8.95 -36.44
C LEU A 287 23.11 -8.54 -36.52
N LYS A 288 23.96 -9.38 -37.12
CA LYS A 288 25.39 -9.12 -37.29
C LYS A 288 25.70 -8.27 -38.52
N SER A 289 24.87 -8.36 -39.57
CA SER A 289 25.06 -7.62 -40.81
C SER A 289 24.67 -6.14 -40.70
N ASP A 290 25.33 -5.30 -41.48
CA ASP A 290 24.87 -3.94 -41.77
C ASP A 290 23.95 -4.00 -42.99
N ILE A 291 22.64 -3.81 -42.79
CA ILE A 291 21.61 -3.99 -43.83
C ILE A 291 21.15 -2.62 -44.31
N ASN A 292 20.97 -2.44 -45.61
CA ASN A 292 20.47 -1.18 -46.19
C ASN A 292 19.25 -1.41 -47.08
N TRP A 293 18.32 -2.24 -46.60
CA TRP A 293 17.10 -2.67 -47.30
C TRP A 293 16.00 -1.59 -47.36
N GLY A 294 16.27 -0.39 -46.85
CA GLY A 294 15.38 0.76 -46.78
C GLY A 294 15.93 1.81 -45.82
N ASP A 295 15.14 2.85 -45.52
CA ASP A 295 15.60 3.92 -44.63
C ASP A 295 16.04 3.40 -43.24
N GLU A 296 16.95 4.13 -42.61
CA GLU A 296 17.56 3.78 -41.33
C GLU A 296 16.53 3.36 -40.26
N ASN A 297 15.38 4.05 -40.21
CA ASN A 297 14.29 3.74 -39.28
C ASN A 297 13.64 2.38 -39.56
N TYR A 298 13.43 2.01 -40.82
CA TYR A 298 12.87 0.72 -41.20
C TYR A 298 13.85 -0.42 -40.92
N THR A 299 15.14 -0.21 -41.23
CA THR A 299 16.23 -1.14 -40.90
C THR A 299 16.34 -1.40 -39.39
N LYS A 300 16.29 -0.34 -38.57
CA LYS A 300 16.20 -0.48 -37.09
C LYS A 300 14.97 -1.27 -36.68
N GLY A 301 13.83 -1.05 -37.34
CA GLY A 301 12.59 -1.79 -37.14
C GLY A 301 12.73 -3.30 -37.39
N VAL A 302 13.42 -3.68 -38.47
CA VAL A 302 13.73 -5.09 -38.80
C VAL A 302 14.60 -5.69 -37.71
N LYS A 303 15.76 -5.11 -37.42
CA LYS A 303 16.69 -5.62 -36.39
C LYS A 303 15.99 -5.79 -35.05
N ARG A 304 15.14 -4.84 -34.65
CA ARG A 304 14.31 -4.93 -33.44
C ARG A 304 13.39 -6.15 -33.44
N CYS A 305 12.66 -6.41 -34.53
CA CYS A 305 11.76 -7.57 -34.63
C CYS A 305 12.53 -8.90 -34.67
N VAL A 306 13.69 -8.92 -35.32
CA VAL A 306 14.62 -10.06 -35.33
C VAL A 306 15.14 -10.34 -33.92
N THR A 307 15.50 -9.31 -33.15
CA THR A 307 15.94 -9.46 -31.75
C THR A 307 14.85 -10.09 -30.89
N ILE A 308 13.59 -9.66 -31.03
CA ILE A 308 12.46 -10.26 -30.31
C ILE A 308 12.39 -11.76 -30.63
N TYR A 309 12.44 -12.12 -31.92
CA TYR A 309 12.43 -13.52 -32.35
C TYR A 309 13.59 -14.34 -31.77
N VAL A 310 14.83 -13.84 -31.89
CA VAL A 310 16.02 -14.52 -31.34
C VAL A 310 15.90 -14.72 -29.82
N ASN A 311 15.41 -13.70 -29.11
CA ASN A 311 15.16 -13.79 -27.68
C ASN A 311 14.08 -14.83 -27.35
N THR A 312 12.99 -14.89 -28.12
CA THR A 312 11.92 -15.88 -27.91
C THR A 312 12.42 -17.31 -28.05
N ILE A 313 13.20 -17.61 -29.09
CA ILE A 313 13.67 -18.97 -29.39
C ILE A 313 14.83 -19.38 -28.47
N THR A 314 15.60 -18.42 -27.95
CA THR A 314 16.77 -18.70 -27.10
C THR A 314 16.41 -18.64 -25.63
N GLU A 315 16.26 -19.80 -24.99
CA GLU A 315 15.76 -19.94 -23.60
C GLU A 315 16.47 -19.02 -22.58
N GLU A 316 17.81 -18.93 -22.60
CA GLU A 316 18.55 -18.06 -21.68
C GLU A 316 18.23 -16.57 -21.88
N LEU A 317 18.07 -16.13 -23.14
CA LEU A 317 17.74 -14.75 -23.46
C LEU A 317 16.28 -14.46 -23.11
N ARG A 318 15.38 -15.41 -23.37
CA ARG A 318 13.98 -15.36 -22.98
C ARG A 318 13.84 -15.14 -21.48
N GLN A 319 14.42 -16.00 -20.64
CA GLN A 319 14.34 -15.89 -19.18
C GLN A 319 14.86 -14.54 -18.67
N LYS A 320 15.98 -14.04 -19.22
CA LYS A 320 16.50 -12.71 -18.89
C LYS A 320 15.51 -11.60 -19.24
N ARG A 321 14.86 -11.69 -20.41
CA ARG A 321 13.83 -10.73 -20.85
C ARG A 321 12.55 -10.83 -20.02
N GLU A 322 12.07 -12.03 -19.70
CA GLU A 322 10.89 -12.22 -18.84
C GLU A 322 11.11 -11.56 -17.47
N SER A 323 12.25 -11.85 -16.81
CA SER A 323 12.62 -11.23 -15.55
C SER A 323 12.72 -9.70 -15.65
N PHE A 324 13.31 -9.20 -16.75
CA PHE A 324 13.39 -7.76 -17.02
C PHE A 324 12.00 -7.13 -17.14
N ILE A 325 11.09 -7.76 -17.89
CA ILE A 325 9.72 -7.29 -18.10
C ILE A 325 9.00 -7.21 -16.76
N HIS A 326 9.00 -8.27 -15.95
CA HIS A 326 8.34 -8.26 -14.63
C HIS A 326 8.90 -7.18 -13.71
N THR A 327 10.22 -6.96 -13.72
CA THR A 327 10.88 -5.95 -12.88
C THR A 327 10.46 -4.52 -13.22
N HIS A 328 10.31 -4.21 -14.52
CA HIS A 328 10.02 -2.84 -14.97
C HIS A 328 8.55 -2.61 -15.32
N LEU A 329 7.70 -3.64 -15.30
CA LEU A 329 6.30 -3.56 -15.74
C LEU A 329 5.51 -2.43 -15.05
N SER A 330 5.73 -2.23 -13.75
CA SER A 330 5.06 -1.16 -12.98
C SER A 330 5.40 0.25 -13.45
N GLU A 331 6.52 0.45 -14.15
CA GLU A 331 6.91 1.75 -14.69
C GLU A 331 6.04 2.19 -15.88
N MET A 332 5.26 1.28 -16.46
CA MET A 332 4.21 1.64 -17.43
C MET A 332 3.08 2.44 -16.80
N ASP A 333 2.91 2.36 -15.47
CA ASP A 333 1.88 3.10 -14.76
C ASP A 333 2.37 4.51 -14.40
N LEU A 334 1.98 5.50 -15.21
CA LEU A 334 2.50 6.87 -15.13
C LEU A 334 1.93 7.67 -13.96
N HIS A 335 2.38 7.36 -12.74
CA HIS A 335 2.07 8.13 -11.54
C HIS A 335 2.72 9.52 -11.58
N LEU A 336 1.91 10.56 -11.38
CA LEU A 336 2.41 11.93 -11.27
C LEU A 336 3.17 12.12 -9.95
N ILE A 337 4.40 12.63 -10.03
CA ILE A 337 5.22 13.04 -8.88
C ILE A 337 5.29 14.57 -8.74
N HIS A 338 5.03 15.29 -9.83
CA HIS A 338 5.06 16.75 -9.88
C HIS A 338 4.02 17.25 -10.89
N ILE A 339 3.28 18.30 -10.58
CA ILE A 339 2.34 18.94 -11.52
C ILE A 339 2.13 20.40 -11.13
N ASP A 340 2.09 21.30 -12.12
CA ASP A 340 1.78 22.73 -11.90
C ASP A 340 2.70 23.40 -10.85
N GLY A 341 4.00 23.10 -10.90
CA GLY A 341 5.00 23.66 -9.98
C GLY A 341 4.96 23.10 -8.56
N LYS A 342 4.20 22.02 -8.32
CA LYS A 342 4.03 21.41 -6.99
C LYS A 342 4.34 19.92 -7.00
N ASP A 343 5.10 19.48 -6.00
CA ASP A 343 5.33 18.07 -5.75
C ASP A 343 4.08 17.39 -5.19
N ILE A 344 3.88 16.14 -5.59
CA ILE A 344 2.81 15.29 -5.08
C ILE A 344 3.44 14.32 -4.07
N HIS A 345 3.05 14.43 -2.80
CA HIS A 345 3.51 13.51 -1.76
C HIS A 345 3.21 12.05 -2.12
N SER A 346 4.14 11.14 -1.82
CA SER A 346 4.05 9.70 -2.15
C SER A 346 2.78 9.02 -1.63
N ASN A 347 2.24 9.49 -0.51
CA ASN A 347 1.06 8.90 0.14
C ASN A 347 -0.26 9.47 -0.39
N LYS A 348 -0.21 10.49 -1.26
CA LYS A 348 -1.41 11.14 -1.80
C LYS A 348 -1.93 10.39 -3.02
N ILE A 349 -3.08 9.76 -2.88
CA ILE A 349 -3.75 9.06 -3.98
C ILE A 349 -4.53 10.06 -4.84
N LEU A 350 -4.14 10.18 -6.11
CA LEU A 350 -4.88 10.96 -7.11
C LEU A 350 -5.95 10.11 -7.78
N GLU A 351 -7.22 10.49 -7.61
CA GLU A 351 -8.33 9.82 -8.29
C GLU A 351 -8.43 10.17 -9.79
N GLY A 352 -9.14 9.34 -10.56
CA GLY A 352 -9.30 9.53 -12.01
C GLY A 352 -9.86 10.89 -12.45
N SER A 353 -10.72 11.52 -11.64
CA SER A 353 -11.20 12.88 -11.89
C SER A 353 -10.09 13.94 -11.88
N HIS A 354 -9.03 13.76 -11.08
CA HIS A 354 -7.86 14.65 -11.06
C HIS A 354 -7.07 14.54 -12.36
N TYR A 355 -6.72 13.32 -12.78
CA TYR A 355 -6.03 13.09 -14.05
C TYR A 355 -6.81 13.63 -15.24
N ARG A 356 -8.14 13.44 -15.25
CA ARG A 356 -9.02 14.04 -16.25
C ARG A 356 -8.92 15.56 -16.26
N LYS A 357 -8.96 16.18 -15.08
CA LYS A 357 -8.87 17.64 -14.94
C LYS A 357 -7.54 18.16 -15.47
N TYR A 358 -6.42 17.55 -15.08
CA TYR A 358 -5.08 17.94 -15.54
C TYR A 358 -4.92 17.77 -17.06
N ALA A 359 -5.43 16.69 -17.63
CA ALA A 359 -5.45 16.51 -19.08
C ALA A 359 -6.29 17.60 -19.79
N ALA A 360 -7.46 17.94 -19.25
CA ALA A 360 -8.33 18.97 -19.81
C ALA A 360 -7.78 20.40 -19.66
N GLN A 361 -6.96 20.63 -18.63
CA GLN A 361 -6.22 21.87 -18.41
C GLN A 361 -4.91 21.94 -19.21
N GLU A 362 -4.64 20.94 -20.05
CA GLU A 362 -3.45 20.85 -20.89
C GLU A 362 -2.12 20.74 -20.10
N LEU A 363 -2.17 20.48 -18.79
CA LEU A 363 -1.00 20.36 -17.91
C LEU A 363 -0.16 19.11 -18.16
N LEU A 364 -0.70 18.15 -18.94
CA LEU A 364 -0.03 16.90 -19.28
C LEU A 364 0.63 16.93 -20.67
N LYS A 365 0.65 18.07 -21.36
CA LYS A 365 1.31 18.23 -22.68
C LYS A 365 2.81 17.95 -22.59
N GLU A 366 3.38 17.45 -23.69
CA GLU A 366 4.82 17.17 -23.80
C GLU A 366 5.64 18.45 -24.03
N TYR A 367 5.02 19.43 -24.70
CA TYR A 367 5.62 20.72 -25.03
C TYR A 367 4.60 21.84 -24.81
N TYR A 368 5.08 22.98 -24.34
CA TYR A 368 4.38 24.26 -24.33
C TYR A 368 4.90 25.14 -25.46
N GLY A 369 4.07 26.02 -26.00
CA GLY A 369 4.50 26.98 -27.00
C GLY A 369 4.18 28.40 -26.57
N ARG A 370 5.05 29.34 -26.91
CA ARG A 370 4.76 30.78 -26.85
C ARG A 370 5.26 31.43 -28.13
N TYR A 371 4.52 32.42 -28.62
CA TYR A 371 4.99 33.25 -29.72
C TYR A 371 6.07 34.19 -29.18
N ASP A 372 7.25 34.12 -29.79
CA ASP A 372 8.31 35.08 -29.53
C ASP A 372 8.12 36.25 -30.49
N TYR A 373 7.63 37.37 -29.95
CA TYR A 373 7.34 38.57 -30.73
C TYR A 373 8.61 39.27 -31.25
N GLU A 374 9.78 39.02 -30.64
CA GLU A 374 11.05 39.59 -31.11
C GLU A 374 11.58 38.82 -32.31
N LYS A 375 11.41 37.49 -32.31
CA LYS A 375 11.84 36.62 -33.43
C LYS A 375 10.76 36.45 -34.51
N GLY A 376 9.52 36.81 -34.22
CA GLY A 376 8.40 36.60 -35.14
C GLY A 376 8.08 35.11 -35.36
N GLU A 377 8.40 34.25 -34.39
CA GLU A 377 8.29 32.79 -34.52
C GLU A 377 7.68 32.15 -33.28
N TRP A 378 7.02 31.00 -33.48
CA TRP A 378 6.48 30.20 -32.39
C TRP A 378 7.57 29.31 -31.78
N ILE A 379 7.93 29.55 -30.53
CA ILE A 379 8.96 28.76 -29.83
C ILE A 379 8.29 27.71 -28.95
N GLN A 380 8.68 26.45 -29.13
CA GLN A 380 8.27 25.34 -28.28
C GLN A 380 9.32 25.06 -27.19
N TYR A 381 8.84 24.89 -25.95
CA TYR A 381 9.62 24.51 -24.79
C TYR A 381 9.12 23.16 -24.30
N ARG A 382 10.05 22.28 -23.96
CA ARG A 382 9.72 21.00 -23.36
C ARG A 382 9.08 21.21 -21.99
N SER A 383 8.01 20.47 -21.69
CA SER A 383 7.37 20.52 -20.38
C SER A 383 8.31 20.02 -19.27
N PRO A 384 8.19 20.55 -18.04
CA PRO A 384 8.92 20.02 -16.89
C PRO A 384 8.59 18.56 -16.61
N GLN A 385 9.55 17.87 -15.98
CA GLN A 385 9.38 16.49 -15.52
C GLN A 385 8.20 16.39 -14.54
N ARG A 386 7.37 15.38 -14.75
CA ARG A 386 6.17 15.12 -13.93
C ARG A 386 5.98 13.65 -13.56
N TYR A 387 6.70 12.76 -14.23
CA TYR A 387 6.73 11.33 -13.93
C TYR A 387 8.12 10.94 -13.44
N LYS A 388 8.21 9.80 -12.74
CA LYS A 388 9.50 9.18 -12.43
C LYS A 388 10.13 8.69 -13.74
N VAL A 389 11.41 9.02 -13.96
CA VAL A 389 12.17 8.50 -15.11
C VAL A 389 12.32 6.99 -14.96
N GLY A 390 12.09 6.26 -16.04
CA GLY A 390 12.19 4.80 -16.10
C GLY A 390 12.33 4.30 -17.54
N PHE A 391 12.19 3.00 -17.73
CA PHE A 391 12.36 2.35 -19.03
C PHE A 391 11.33 2.83 -20.06
N TYR A 392 10.08 3.08 -19.63
CA TYR A 392 8.99 3.50 -20.51
C TYR A 392 8.80 5.01 -20.60
N THR A 393 9.46 5.82 -19.77
CA THR A 393 9.29 7.27 -19.83
C THR A 393 10.56 8.01 -19.40
N ASP A 394 10.86 9.09 -20.10
CA ASP A 394 11.94 10.02 -19.73
C ASP A 394 11.50 11.07 -18.68
N GLY A 395 10.37 10.84 -18.01
CA GLY A 395 9.78 11.75 -17.03
C GLY A 395 8.78 12.75 -17.62
N VAL A 396 8.65 12.81 -18.95
CA VAL A 396 7.69 13.66 -19.69
C VAL A 396 6.98 12.88 -20.80
N MET A 397 7.75 12.21 -21.65
CA MET A 397 7.28 11.50 -22.84
C MET A 397 7.33 9.99 -22.60
N LEU A 398 6.34 9.28 -23.12
CA LEU A 398 6.31 7.83 -23.16
C LEU A 398 7.16 7.33 -24.32
N ASN A 399 8.06 6.40 -24.04
CA ASN A 399 8.77 5.62 -25.04
C ASN A 399 7.82 4.58 -25.65
N THR A 400 7.09 5.01 -26.68
CA THR A 400 6.08 4.18 -27.37
C THR A 400 6.65 2.95 -28.05
N ILE A 401 7.93 2.97 -28.45
CA ILE A 401 8.60 1.83 -29.07
C ILE A 401 8.82 0.74 -28.04
N GLU A 402 9.38 1.08 -26.88
CA GLU A 402 9.59 0.10 -25.80
C GLU A 402 8.26 -0.40 -25.24
N PHE A 403 7.27 0.48 -25.09
CA PHE A 403 5.92 0.06 -24.69
C PHE A 403 5.32 -0.98 -25.65
N LYS A 404 5.49 -0.77 -26.97
CA LYS A 404 5.05 -1.71 -27.99
C LYS A 404 5.86 -3.00 -27.95
N ASN A 405 7.19 -2.92 -27.79
CA ASN A 405 8.07 -4.09 -27.72
C ASN A 405 7.68 -5.01 -26.57
N THR A 406 7.46 -4.46 -25.38
CA THR A 406 7.04 -5.26 -24.22
C THR A 406 5.73 -6.00 -24.46
N ILE A 407 4.75 -5.38 -25.15
CA ILE A 407 3.51 -6.09 -25.52
C ILE A 407 3.80 -7.24 -26.50
N GLN A 408 4.65 -7.01 -27.50
CA GLN A 408 5.02 -8.01 -28.50
C GLN A 408 5.82 -9.17 -27.88
N GLU A 409 6.75 -8.87 -26.99
CA GLU A 409 7.51 -9.86 -26.21
C GLU A 409 6.58 -10.64 -25.28
N ALA A 410 5.71 -9.98 -24.53
CA ALA A 410 4.75 -10.65 -23.64
C ALA A 410 3.77 -11.57 -24.40
N GLU A 411 3.33 -11.16 -25.60
CA GLU A 411 2.54 -12.02 -26.51
C GLU A 411 3.35 -13.25 -26.94
N ALA A 412 4.59 -13.06 -27.41
CA ALA A 412 5.44 -14.13 -27.91
C ALA A 412 5.89 -15.12 -26.82
N TYR A 413 6.16 -14.63 -25.60
CA TYR A 413 6.55 -15.45 -24.45
C TYR A 413 5.33 -16.09 -23.75
N GLY A 414 4.10 -15.72 -24.12
CA GLY A 414 2.88 -16.23 -23.50
C GLY A 414 2.65 -15.72 -22.06
N LEU A 415 3.17 -14.54 -21.72
CA LEU A 415 3.03 -13.90 -20.39
C LEU A 415 1.64 -13.28 -20.23
N ALA A 416 0.63 -14.12 -20.02
CA ALA A 416 -0.75 -13.69 -19.94
C ALA A 416 -1.04 -12.72 -18.78
N ASP A 417 -0.36 -12.90 -17.63
CA ASP A 417 -0.47 -12.03 -16.47
C ASP A 417 0.07 -10.62 -16.78
N VAL A 418 1.18 -10.53 -17.52
CA VAL A 418 1.74 -9.26 -18.01
C VAL A 418 0.77 -8.57 -18.96
N ILE A 419 0.19 -9.31 -19.92
CA ILE A 419 -0.82 -8.78 -20.84
C ILE A 419 -2.03 -8.22 -20.07
N GLY A 420 -2.52 -8.95 -19.06
CA GLY A 420 -3.59 -8.48 -18.17
C GLY A 420 -3.22 -7.20 -17.42
N LYS A 421 -1.99 -7.09 -16.94
CA LYS A 421 -1.50 -5.89 -16.25
C LYS A 421 -1.36 -4.69 -17.18
N ILE A 422 -0.89 -4.89 -18.42
CA ILE A 422 -0.83 -3.83 -19.44
C ILE A 422 -2.23 -3.38 -19.82
N ALA A 423 -3.20 -4.30 -19.93
CA ALA A 423 -4.60 -3.96 -20.16
C ALA A 423 -5.13 -3.05 -19.04
N TYR A 424 -4.81 -3.37 -17.78
CA TYR A 424 -5.13 -2.52 -16.64
C TYR A 424 -4.50 -1.13 -16.79
N TYR A 425 -3.21 -1.01 -17.05
CA TYR A 425 -2.56 0.30 -17.19
C TYR A 425 -3.18 1.13 -18.31
N LEU A 426 -3.48 0.53 -19.46
CA LEU A 426 -4.16 1.22 -20.57
C LEU A 426 -5.58 1.69 -20.21
N ASP A 427 -6.24 1.06 -19.24
CA ASP A 427 -7.56 1.45 -18.74
C ASP A 427 -7.51 2.27 -17.45
N ALA A 428 -6.34 2.39 -16.82
CA ALA A 428 -6.15 3.21 -15.65
C ALA A 428 -6.15 4.70 -16.03
N PRO A 429 -6.59 5.60 -15.13
CA PRO A 429 -6.66 7.02 -15.42
C PRO A 429 -5.28 7.62 -15.73
N ARG A 430 -4.21 7.11 -15.11
CA ARG A 430 -2.83 7.56 -15.26
C ARG A 430 -2.37 7.56 -16.72
N LEU A 431 -2.39 6.39 -17.35
CA LEU A 431 -1.97 6.25 -18.74
C LEU A 431 -3.06 6.75 -19.72
N THR A 432 -4.35 6.50 -19.43
CA THR A 432 -5.45 6.97 -20.29
C THR A 432 -5.42 8.48 -20.47
N TYR A 433 -5.26 9.24 -19.38
CA TYR A 433 -5.26 10.69 -19.43
C TYR A 433 -3.90 11.27 -19.83
N TYR A 434 -2.79 10.55 -19.69
CA TYR A 434 -1.56 10.89 -20.39
C TYR A 434 -1.79 10.93 -21.90
N PHE A 435 -2.32 9.86 -22.51
CA PHE A 435 -2.57 9.82 -23.96
C PHE A 435 -3.61 10.86 -24.39
N LYS A 436 -4.68 11.07 -23.61
CA LYS A 436 -5.69 12.10 -23.93
C LYS A 436 -5.13 13.52 -23.79
N GLY A 437 -4.33 13.80 -22.76
CA GLY A 437 -3.74 15.12 -22.48
C GLY A 437 -2.58 15.49 -23.40
N THR A 438 -1.96 14.51 -24.06
CA THR A 438 -0.89 14.70 -25.07
C THR A 438 -1.41 14.64 -26.50
N SER A 439 -2.73 14.66 -26.71
CA SER A 439 -3.38 14.50 -28.03
C SER A 439 -3.10 13.18 -28.76
N LYS A 440 -2.53 12.18 -28.07
CA LYS A 440 -2.21 10.84 -28.58
C LYS A 440 -3.37 9.84 -28.39
N GLY A 441 -4.59 10.30 -28.66
CA GLY A 441 -5.80 9.49 -28.46
C GLY A 441 -5.97 8.34 -29.46
N LYS A 442 -5.30 8.40 -30.62
CA LYS A 442 -5.34 7.33 -31.64
C LYS A 442 -4.45 6.15 -31.21
N GLU A 443 -3.33 6.45 -30.60
CA GLU A 443 -2.32 5.54 -30.06
C GLU A 443 -2.92 4.74 -28.90
N LEU A 444 -3.61 5.40 -27.96
CA LEU A 444 -4.36 4.71 -26.90
C LEU A 444 -5.35 3.69 -27.47
N LYS A 445 -6.14 4.09 -28.48
CA LYS A 445 -7.10 3.19 -29.14
C LYS A 445 -6.40 2.04 -29.85
N TYR A 446 -5.23 2.29 -30.44
CA TYR A 446 -4.41 1.25 -31.06
C TYR A 446 -3.96 0.23 -30.02
N PHE A 447 -3.34 0.66 -28.92
CA PHE A 447 -2.84 -0.24 -27.87
C PHE A 447 -3.97 -1.02 -27.18
N LYS A 448 -5.06 -0.36 -26.80
CA LYS A 448 -6.24 -1.04 -26.23
C LYS A 448 -6.77 -2.12 -27.17
N ARG A 449 -6.91 -1.80 -28.47
CA ARG A 449 -7.36 -2.77 -29.48
C ARG A 449 -6.34 -3.90 -29.66
N TYR A 450 -5.04 -3.61 -29.59
CA TYR A 450 -4.00 -4.62 -29.77
C TYR A 450 -4.00 -5.61 -28.61
N VAL A 451 -3.95 -5.12 -27.36
CA VAL A 451 -4.02 -5.95 -26.15
C VAL A 451 -5.31 -6.74 -26.09
N ARG A 452 -6.45 -6.12 -26.42
CA ARG A 452 -7.73 -6.83 -26.51
C ARG A 452 -7.69 -7.99 -27.50
N LYS A 453 -7.10 -7.82 -28.69
CA LYS A 453 -7.00 -8.90 -29.66
C LYS A 453 -6.18 -10.10 -29.14
N ILE A 454 -5.14 -9.85 -28.37
CA ILE A 454 -4.33 -10.91 -27.75
C ILE A 454 -5.19 -11.70 -26.76
N MET A 455 -5.89 -11.00 -25.87
CA MET A 455 -6.75 -11.61 -24.86
C MET A 455 -7.98 -12.31 -25.47
N ASP A 456 -8.63 -11.71 -26.48
CA ASP A 456 -9.71 -12.35 -27.26
C ASP A 456 -9.22 -13.62 -27.95
N SER A 457 -7.93 -13.69 -28.32
CA SER A 457 -7.30 -14.87 -28.88
C SER A 457 -7.04 -15.94 -27.82
N TYR A 458 -6.63 -15.55 -26.61
CA TYR A 458 -6.54 -16.49 -25.48
C TYR A 458 -7.91 -17.09 -25.19
N ALA A 459 -8.98 -16.29 -25.09
CA ALA A 459 -10.32 -16.80 -24.82
C ALA A 459 -10.80 -17.86 -25.82
N LYS A 460 -10.32 -17.81 -27.06
CA LYS A 460 -10.70 -18.74 -28.13
C LYS A 460 -9.83 -20.00 -28.20
N ASN A 461 -8.57 -19.89 -27.81
CA ASN A 461 -7.55 -20.90 -28.09
C ASN A 461 -6.91 -21.48 -26.83
N ASP A 462 -7.02 -20.82 -25.68
CA ASP A 462 -6.35 -21.12 -24.41
C ASP A 462 -7.07 -20.42 -23.23
N GLU A 463 -8.12 -21.06 -22.72
CA GLU A 463 -8.97 -20.53 -21.62
C GLU A 463 -8.14 -20.18 -20.36
N GLU A 464 -7.13 -20.99 -20.04
CA GLU A 464 -6.23 -20.77 -18.90
C GLU A 464 -5.47 -19.45 -19.02
N LYS A 465 -4.84 -19.19 -20.18
CA LYS A 465 -4.17 -17.90 -20.41
C LYS A 465 -5.16 -16.73 -20.34
N PHE A 466 -6.38 -16.91 -20.83
CA PHE A 466 -7.40 -15.86 -20.74
C PHE A 466 -7.71 -15.53 -19.28
N ILE A 467 -7.93 -16.54 -18.44
CA ILE A 467 -8.25 -16.35 -17.03
C ILE A 467 -7.07 -15.79 -16.24
N ILE A 468 -5.83 -16.21 -16.51
CA ILE A 468 -4.62 -15.59 -15.94
C ILE A 468 -4.58 -14.08 -16.25
N ALA A 469 -4.87 -13.70 -17.50
CA ALA A 469 -4.93 -12.29 -17.89
C ALA A 469 -6.10 -11.55 -17.19
N MET A 470 -7.27 -12.18 -17.03
CA MET A 470 -8.41 -11.63 -16.29
C MET A 470 -8.08 -11.39 -14.81
N LYS A 471 -7.43 -12.34 -14.13
CA LYS A 471 -7.01 -12.20 -12.73
C LYS A 471 -6.11 -10.98 -12.55
N SER A 472 -5.07 -10.87 -13.39
CA SER A 472 -4.13 -9.75 -13.35
C SER A 472 -4.82 -8.41 -13.64
N LEU A 473 -5.70 -8.37 -14.64
CA LEU A 473 -6.47 -7.17 -15.00
C LEU A 473 -7.42 -6.73 -13.88
N LEU A 474 -8.30 -7.63 -13.43
CA LEU A 474 -9.47 -7.29 -12.61
C LEU A 474 -9.12 -7.06 -11.14
N THR A 475 -8.09 -7.72 -10.61
CA THR A 475 -7.61 -7.48 -9.24
C THR A 475 -6.77 -6.20 -9.13
N SER A 476 -6.28 -5.67 -10.25
CA SER A 476 -5.46 -4.45 -10.27
C SER A 476 -6.24 -3.15 -10.06
N TYR A 477 -7.54 -3.14 -10.31
CA TYR A 477 -8.34 -1.91 -10.17
C TYR A 477 -8.54 -1.51 -8.71
N THR A 478 -8.35 -0.23 -8.44
CA THR A 478 -8.70 0.42 -7.18
C THR A 478 -9.96 1.27 -7.34
N LYS A 479 -10.61 1.61 -6.21
CA LYS A 479 -11.78 2.51 -6.18
C LYS A 479 -11.54 3.90 -6.80
N HIS A 480 -10.30 4.25 -7.09
CA HIS A 480 -9.89 5.54 -7.64
C HIS A 480 -9.63 5.52 -9.15
N ASP A 481 -9.70 4.35 -9.81
CA ASP A 481 -9.29 4.13 -11.20
C ASP A 481 -10.41 4.36 -12.25
N TYR A 482 -11.44 5.10 -11.90
CA TYR A 482 -12.55 5.42 -12.80
C TYR A 482 -12.12 6.43 -13.89
N VAL A 483 -12.44 6.17 -15.16
CA VAL A 483 -12.02 7.01 -16.32
C VAL A 483 -13.09 8.05 -16.69
N CYS A 484 -13.54 8.83 -15.72
CA CYS A 484 -14.46 9.93 -15.98
C CYS A 484 -14.40 11.03 -14.90
N LYS A 485 -15.31 12.01 -14.97
CA LYS A 485 -15.42 13.08 -13.96
C LYS A 485 -16.25 12.68 -12.74
N PHE A 486 -16.96 11.56 -12.79
CA PHE A 486 -17.91 11.12 -11.76
C PHE A 486 -17.27 10.04 -10.91
N LYS A 487 -17.20 10.28 -9.59
CA LYS A 487 -16.51 9.40 -8.66
C LYS A 487 -17.13 8.00 -8.66
N GLY A 488 -16.28 6.99 -8.79
CA GLY A 488 -16.68 5.58 -8.73
C GLY A 488 -17.43 5.06 -9.96
N ASN A 489 -17.50 5.81 -11.06
CA ASN A 489 -18.21 5.39 -12.27
C ASN A 489 -17.26 4.75 -13.29
N PHE A 490 -17.30 3.42 -13.37
CA PHE A 490 -16.41 2.58 -14.20
C PHE A 490 -17.02 2.20 -15.56
N GLN A 491 -18.20 2.68 -15.92
CA GLN A 491 -18.80 2.37 -17.23
C GLN A 491 -17.97 2.84 -18.44
N PHE A 492 -16.98 3.70 -18.21
CA PHE A 492 -16.06 4.24 -19.20
C PHE A 492 -14.70 3.52 -19.24
N ASN A 493 -14.48 2.54 -18.36
CA ASN A 493 -13.34 1.65 -18.40
C ASN A 493 -13.61 0.57 -19.46
N ASP A 494 -12.84 0.60 -20.55
CA ASP A 494 -13.15 -0.14 -21.78
C ASP A 494 -13.04 -1.66 -21.55
N PHE A 495 -12.06 -2.11 -20.76
CA PHE A 495 -11.83 -3.54 -20.54
C PHE A 495 -12.81 -4.13 -19.53
N ILE A 496 -13.15 -3.42 -18.45
CA ILE A 496 -14.22 -3.83 -17.52
C ILE A 496 -15.54 -3.98 -18.29
N LYS A 497 -15.90 -2.95 -19.06
CA LYS A 497 -17.13 -2.98 -19.86
C LYS A 497 -17.12 -4.10 -20.89
N TYR A 498 -15.98 -4.35 -21.54
CA TYR A 498 -15.91 -5.38 -22.58
C TYR A 498 -15.95 -6.80 -22.02
N TYR A 499 -15.17 -7.14 -20.98
CA TYR A 499 -15.08 -8.53 -20.52
C TYR A 499 -16.14 -8.93 -19.49
N LEU A 500 -16.57 -8.02 -18.61
CA LEU A 500 -17.58 -8.34 -17.59
C LEU A 500 -19.00 -7.95 -17.99
N TYR A 501 -19.13 -7.06 -18.97
CA TYR A 501 -20.41 -6.49 -19.39
C TYR A 501 -20.56 -6.42 -20.91
N ASN A 502 -20.00 -7.40 -21.64
CA ASN A 502 -20.02 -7.46 -23.09
C ASN A 502 -21.42 -7.28 -23.68
N ASP A 503 -22.43 -7.92 -23.09
CA ASP A 503 -23.80 -7.93 -23.60
C ASP A 503 -24.54 -6.60 -23.33
N PHE A 504 -23.96 -5.68 -22.56
CA PHE A 504 -24.53 -4.36 -22.31
C PHE A 504 -24.38 -3.44 -23.54
N LYS A 505 -25.48 -3.27 -24.29
CA LYS A 505 -25.53 -2.47 -25.54
C LYS A 505 -26.28 -1.14 -25.43
N GLU A 506 -26.82 -0.81 -24.26
CA GLU A 506 -27.56 0.44 -24.08
C GLU A 506 -26.67 1.66 -24.36
N LYS A 507 -27.27 2.67 -24.98
CA LYS A 507 -26.61 3.92 -25.34
C LYS A 507 -27.23 5.07 -24.55
N PRO A 508 -26.45 6.12 -24.23
CA PRO A 508 -27.00 7.32 -23.62
C PRO A 508 -28.09 7.94 -24.50
N PRO A 509 -29.12 8.56 -23.92
CA PRO A 509 -30.11 9.34 -24.66
C PRO A 509 -29.46 10.34 -25.64
N ILE A 510 -30.08 10.49 -26.81
CA ILE A 510 -29.62 11.33 -27.93
C ILE A 510 -30.62 12.48 -28.12
N GLY A 511 -30.13 13.64 -28.55
CA GLY A 511 -30.94 14.85 -28.79
C GLY A 511 -30.74 15.91 -27.72
N TRP A 512 -30.85 17.19 -28.10
CA TRP A 512 -30.68 18.32 -27.20
C TRP A 512 -31.80 18.37 -26.14
N ASP A 513 -33.02 17.96 -26.51
CA ASP A 513 -34.17 17.88 -25.61
C ASP A 513 -34.00 16.83 -24.49
N ASN A 514 -33.10 15.85 -24.69
CA ASN A 514 -32.78 14.80 -23.72
C ASN A 514 -31.51 15.10 -22.90
N TRP A 515 -31.03 16.35 -22.88
CA TRP A 515 -29.75 16.69 -22.24
C TRP A 515 -29.71 16.31 -20.75
N GLN A 516 -30.83 16.46 -20.04
CA GLN A 516 -30.92 16.13 -18.61
C GLN A 516 -30.85 14.61 -18.40
N ALA A 517 -31.67 13.83 -19.09
CA ALA A 517 -31.62 12.37 -19.05
C ALA A 517 -30.26 11.82 -19.47
N ARG A 518 -29.62 12.45 -20.47
CA ARG A 518 -28.24 12.13 -20.88
C ARG A 518 -27.23 12.44 -19.78
N SER A 519 -27.36 13.59 -19.12
CA SER A 519 -26.48 13.98 -18.01
C SER A 519 -26.60 13.01 -16.84
N GLU A 520 -27.82 12.62 -16.47
CA GLU A 520 -28.12 11.64 -15.44
C GLU A 520 -27.57 10.25 -15.78
N TRP A 521 -27.71 9.83 -17.05
CA TRP A 521 -27.13 8.58 -17.54
C TRP A 521 -25.60 8.59 -17.43
N MET A 522 -24.95 9.71 -17.76
CA MET A 522 -23.49 9.83 -17.70
C MET A 522 -22.98 9.90 -16.26
N GLN A 523 -23.75 10.49 -15.35
CA GLN A 523 -23.42 10.60 -13.92
C GLN A 523 -23.44 9.25 -13.22
N ASN A 524 -24.48 8.46 -13.47
CA ASN A 524 -24.69 7.16 -12.84
C ASN A 524 -23.89 6.07 -13.55
N ASP A 525 -23.33 5.13 -12.79
CA ASP A 525 -22.72 3.94 -13.35
C ASP A 525 -23.81 2.96 -13.79
N GLN A 526 -24.06 2.86 -15.10
CA GLN A 526 -25.12 1.97 -15.58
C GLN A 526 -24.82 0.49 -15.32
N LEU A 527 -23.54 0.12 -15.19
CA LEU A 527 -23.15 -1.26 -14.89
C LEU A 527 -23.75 -1.72 -13.56
N MET A 528 -23.88 -0.81 -12.60
CA MET A 528 -24.47 -1.08 -11.28
C MET A 528 -26.00 -1.28 -11.31
N LYS A 529 -26.71 -0.92 -12.38
CA LYS A 529 -28.15 -1.13 -12.52
C LYS A 529 -28.55 -2.48 -13.14
N LEU A 530 -27.64 -3.10 -13.88
CA LEU A 530 -27.90 -4.36 -14.61
C LEU A 530 -28.29 -5.52 -13.68
N GLN A 531 -29.09 -6.46 -14.18
CA GLN A 531 -29.42 -7.70 -13.46
C GLN A 531 -29.10 -8.88 -14.37
N GLY A 532 -28.43 -9.91 -13.84
CA GLY A 532 -27.99 -11.10 -14.56
C GLY A 532 -26.54 -11.03 -15.07
N ARG A 533 -26.17 -12.06 -15.85
CA ARG A 533 -24.84 -12.28 -16.44
C ARG A 533 -24.68 -11.58 -17.79
N TYR A 534 -23.56 -10.88 -18.01
CA TYR A 534 -23.28 -10.07 -19.22
C TYR A 534 -21.86 -10.27 -19.76
N GLU A 535 -21.06 -11.10 -19.10
CA GLU A 535 -19.65 -11.29 -19.39
C GLU A 535 -19.38 -11.91 -20.76
N PHE A 536 -18.20 -11.63 -21.28
CA PHE A 536 -17.69 -12.17 -22.53
C PHE A 536 -17.41 -13.67 -22.37
N MET A 537 -17.99 -14.50 -23.25
CA MET A 537 -17.84 -15.97 -23.27
C MET A 537 -18.13 -16.62 -21.90
N LYS A 538 -19.40 -16.59 -21.47
CA LYS A 538 -19.89 -17.03 -20.15
C LYS A 538 -19.35 -18.40 -19.70
N GLU A 539 -19.29 -19.35 -20.63
CA GLU A 539 -18.84 -20.73 -20.38
C GLU A 539 -17.42 -20.82 -19.79
N ILE A 540 -16.50 -19.94 -20.20
CA ILE A 540 -15.14 -19.91 -19.65
C ILE A 540 -15.18 -19.59 -18.16
N TRP A 541 -16.01 -18.63 -17.75
CA TRP A 541 -16.13 -18.25 -16.35
C TRP A 541 -16.74 -19.37 -15.50
N ASP A 542 -17.66 -20.16 -16.06
CA ASP A 542 -18.23 -21.35 -15.41
C ASP A 542 -17.22 -22.49 -15.26
N ASN A 543 -16.24 -22.58 -16.17
CA ASN A 543 -15.13 -23.53 -16.07
C ASN A 543 -14.09 -23.12 -15.03
N HIS A 544 -14.05 -21.84 -14.62
CA HIS A 544 -13.00 -21.25 -13.80
C HIS A 544 -13.54 -20.53 -12.55
N LEU A 545 -14.53 -21.12 -11.87
CA LEU A 545 -15.15 -20.46 -10.71
C LEU A 545 -14.18 -20.22 -9.54
N ASP A 546 -13.18 -21.06 -9.33
CA ASP A 546 -12.10 -20.82 -8.35
C ASP A 546 -11.36 -19.50 -8.63
N ASP A 547 -11.12 -19.20 -9.92
CA ASP A 547 -10.49 -17.95 -10.33
C ASP A 547 -11.45 -16.75 -10.19
N VAL A 548 -12.76 -16.96 -10.41
CA VAL A 548 -13.79 -15.94 -10.14
C VAL A 548 -13.82 -15.59 -8.65
N LEU A 549 -13.73 -16.58 -7.76
CA LEU A 549 -13.62 -16.36 -6.31
C LEU A 549 -12.34 -15.59 -5.98
N TYR A 550 -11.21 -16.00 -6.53
CA TYR A 550 -9.95 -15.30 -6.35
C TYR A 550 -10.07 -13.83 -6.77
N ILE A 551 -10.70 -13.54 -7.92
CA ILE A 551 -10.97 -12.17 -8.37
C ILE A 551 -11.88 -11.45 -7.37
N ALA A 552 -12.96 -12.07 -6.92
CA ALA A 552 -13.89 -11.47 -5.96
C ALA A 552 -13.23 -11.13 -4.61
N ILE A 553 -12.29 -11.95 -4.13
CA ILE A 553 -11.55 -11.70 -2.88
C ILE A 553 -10.53 -10.57 -3.05
N ASN A 554 -9.84 -10.51 -4.20
CA ASN A 554 -8.71 -9.61 -4.40
C ASN A 554 -9.05 -8.30 -5.15
N SER A 555 -10.25 -8.18 -5.72
CA SER A 555 -10.72 -6.94 -6.34
C SER A 555 -11.16 -5.91 -5.29
N ASN A 556 -11.29 -4.64 -5.73
CA ASN A 556 -11.62 -3.52 -4.83
C ASN A 556 -12.75 -2.62 -5.37
N ILE A 557 -13.48 -3.06 -6.40
CA ILE A 557 -14.47 -2.22 -7.09
C ILE A 557 -15.80 -2.97 -7.30
N ASN A 558 -16.90 -2.27 -6.98
CA ASN A 558 -18.26 -2.82 -7.03
C ASN A 558 -18.68 -3.41 -8.39
N PRO A 559 -18.33 -2.82 -9.55
CA PRO A 559 -18.66 -3.42 -10.84
C PRO A 559 -18.02 -4.81 -11.05
N ILE A 560 -16.85 -5.09 -10.46
CA ILE A 560 -16.25 -6.43 -10.56
C ILE A 560 -16.95 -7.39 -9.59
N PHE A 561 -17.15 -6.98 -8.33
CA PHE A 561 -17.87 -7.79 -7.35
C PHE A 561 -19.27 -8.18 -7.84
N LYS A 562 -19.97 -7.25 -8.50
CA LYS A 562 -21.28 -7.50 -9.08
C LYS A 562 -21.25 -8.55 -10.19
N ALA A 563 -20.27 -8.47 -11.10
CA ALA A 563 -20.14 -9.48 -12.15
C ALA A 563 -19.83 -10.85 -11.55
N CYS A 564 -18.89 -10.91 -10.60
CA CYS A 564 -18.57 -12.14 -9.87
C CYS A 564 -19.79 -12.71 -9.13
N TYR A 565 -20.60 -11.86 -8.50
CA TYR A 565 -21.85 -12.27 -7.86
C TYR A 565 -22.81 -12.96 -8.82
N TYR A 566 -23.08 -12.40 -10.00
CA TYR A 566 -23.98 -13.07 -10.95
C TYR A 566 -23.39 -14.35 -11.54
N ILE A 567 -22.08 -14.37 -11.82
CA ILE A 567 -21.40 -15.59 -12.27
C ILE A 567 -21.55 -16.70 -11.22
N LEU A 568 -21.18 -16.41 -9.96
CA LEU A 568 -21.26 -17.38 -8.87
C LEU A 568 -22.71 -17.74 -8.54
N LYS A 569 -23.63 -16.78 -8.51
CA LYS A 569 -25.03 -17.07 -8.18
C LYS A 569 -25.71 -17.96 -9.21
N ASP A 570 -25.48 -17.69 -10.49
CA ASP A 570 -26.26 -18.31 -11.57
C ASP A 570 -25.56 -19.53 -12.19
N SER A 571 -24.32 -19.86 -11.79
CA SER A 571 -23.61 -21.05 -12.27
C SER A 571 -24.07 -22.33 -11.56
N GLU A 572 -24.27 -23.40 -12.34
CA GLU A 572 -24.70 -24.71 -11.80
C GLU A 572 -23.60 -25.40 -10.96
N ARG A 573 -22.33 -25.03 -11.17
CA ARG A 573 -21.17 -25.62 -10.47
C ARG A 573 -20.85 -24.96 -9.14
N THR A 574 -21.53 -23.87 -8.79
CA THR A 574 -21.23 -23.09 -7.57
C THR A 574 -21.42 -23.89 -6.29
N ASN A 575 -22.41 -24.78 -6.23
CA ASN A 575 -22.64 -25.59 -5.03
C ASN A 575 -21.47 -26.54 -4.75
N GLU A 576 -20.89 -27.15 -5.78
CA GLU A 576 -19.71 -28.02 -5.66
C GLU A 576 -18.49 -27.21 -5.19
N LEU A 577 -18.27 -26.05 -5.80
CA LEU A 577 -17.23 -25.10 -5.41
C LEU A 577 -17.36 -24.68 -3.95
N ILE A 578 -18.53 -24.17 -3.54
CA ILE A 578 -18.82 -23.71 -2.18
C ILE A 578 -18.51 -24.81 -1.17
N ASN A 579 -18.83 -26.07 -1.47
CA ASN A 579 -18.56 -27.18 -0.56
C ASN A 579 -17.07 -27.32 -0.25
N ASN A 580 -16.21 -27.12 -1.24
CA ASN A 580 -14.76 -27.25 -1.13
C ASN A 580 -14.05 -26.01 -0.56
N MET A 581 -14.73 -24.86 -0.49
CA MET A 581 -14.13 -23.62 0.03
C MET A 581 -13.80 -23.70 1.52
N SER A 582 -12.68 -23.07 1.89
CA SER A 582 -12.30 -22.86 3.29
C SER A 582 -13.18 -21.80 3.96
N TYR A 583 -13.31 -21.90 5.28
CA TYR A 583 -14.05 -20.90 6.07
C TYR A 583 -13.42 -19.51 6.01
N LYS A 584 -12.10 -19.43 5.83
CA LYS A 584 -11.40 -18.16 5.62
C LYS A 584 -11.85 -17.46 4.34
N GLU A 585 -11.89 -18.18 3.22
CA GLU A 585 -12.36 -17.62 1.94
C GLU A 585 -13.82 -17.17 2.02
N LEU A 586 -14.67 -17.96 2.69
CA LEU A 586 -16.07 -17.59 2.93
C LEU A 586 -16.18 -16.32 3.79
N SER A 587 -15.36 -16.20 4.84
CA SER A 587 -15.31 -15.01 5.70
C SER A 587 -14.81 -13.78 4.94
N ASP A 588 -13.75 -13.90 4.16
CA ASP A 588 -13.19 -12.80 3.36
C ASP A 588 -14.25 -12.24 2.39
N LEU A 589 -15.04 -13.12 1.75
CA LEU A 589 -16.11 -12.74 0.84
C LEU A 589 -17.30 -12.04 1.51
N THR A 590 -17.50 -12.23 2.82
CA THR A 590 -18.52 -11.48 3.56
C THR A 590 -18.13 -10.00 3.75
N SER A 591 -16.86 -9.65 3.57
CA SER A 591 -16.32 -8.31 3.84
C SER A 591 -16.25 -7.43 2.59
N VAL A 592 -16.63 -7.94 1.42
CA VAL A 592 -16.62 -7.17 0.17
C VAL A 592 -17.66 -6.06 0.18
N SER A 593 -17.39 -4.94 -0.49
CA SER A 593 -18.27 -3.75 -0.45
C SER A 593 -19.56 -3.87 -1.27
N TYR A 594 -19.76 -4.97 -2.01
CA TYR A 594 -20.99 -5.22 -2.76
C TYR A 594 -21.93 -6.12 -1.96
N GLU A 595 -22.93 -5.49 -1.33
CA GLU A 595 -23.83 -6.11 -0.35
C GLU A 595 -24.49 -7.44 -0.82
N PRO A 596 -25.00 -7.59 -2.06
CA PRO A 596 -25.58 -8.86 -2.49
C PRO A 596 -24.59 -10.04 -2.46
N LEU A 597 -23.32 -9.79 -2.80
CA LEU A 597 -22.27 -10.82 -2.74
C LEU A 597 -21.94 -11.16 -1.29
N ALA A 598 -21.74 -10.12 -0.46
CA ALA A 598 -21.45 -10.28 0.96
C ALA A 598 -22.57 -11.06 1.68
N ASN A 599 -23.84 -10.72 1.43
CA ASN A 599 -24.99 -11.39 2.05
C ASN A 599 -25.17 -12.84 1.57
N MET A 600 -24.88 -13.13 0.30
CA MET A 600 -24.89 -14.50 -0.22
C MET A 600 -23.87 -15.36 0.55
N PHE A 601 -22.62 -14.89 0.68
CA PHE A 601 -21.59 -15.62 1.40
C PHE A 601 -21.79 -15.63 2.91
N MET A 602 -22.41 -14.61 3.49
CA MET A 602 -22.84 -14.63 4.88
C MET A 602 -23.85 -15.74 5.15
N SER A 603 -24.83 -15.90 4.25
CA SER A 603 -25.85 -16.95 4.36
C SER A 603 -25.21 -18.35 4.26
N ILE A 604 -24.31 -18.53 3.30
CA ILE A 604 -23.55 -19.78 3.11
C ILE A 604 -22.68 -20.11 4.33
N LEU A 605 -21.94 -19.11 4.84
CA LEU A 605 -21.10 -19.26 6.03
C LEU A 605 -21.94 -19.65 7.25
N THR A 606 -23.07 -18.96 7.46
CA THR A 606 -24.02 -19.25 8.54
C THR A 606 -24.53 -20.69 8.45
N GLU A 607 -24.97 -21.13 7.27
CA GLU A 607 -25.48 -22.49 7.08
C GLU A 607 -24.39 -23.55 7.33
N LYS A 608 -23.17 -23.33 6.82
CA LYS A 608 -22.03 -24.23 7.04
C LYS A 608 -21.64 -24.30 8.52
N LEU A 609 -21.59 -23.17 9.22
CA LEU A 609 -21.29 -23.13 10.64
C LEU A 609 -22.36 -23.85 11.46
N ASN A 610 -23.64 -23.63 11.15
CA ASN A 610 -24.76 -24.25 11.87
C ASN A 610 -24.80 -25.78 11.75
N LYS A 611 -24.18 -26.37 10.72
CA LYS A 611 -24.04 -27.83 10.56
C LYS A 611 -22.91 -28.45 11.39
N LEU A 612 -22.02 -27.64 11.97
CA LEU A 612 -20.91 -28.14 12.79
C LEU A 612 -21.36 -28.31 14.25
N ASP A 613 -21.25 -29.53 14.77
CA ASP A 613 -21.58 -29.85 16.17
C ASP A 613 -20.37 -29.88 17.11
N LYS A 614 -19.16 -29.75 16.56
CA LYS A 614 -17.90 -29.78 17.31
C LYS A 614 -17.17 -28.45 17.15
N PHE A 615 -16.63 -27.97 18.27
CA PHE A 615 -15.79 -26.79 18.28
C PHE A 615 -14.48 -27.05 17.52
N ASP A 616 -14.13 -26.13 16.62
CA ASP A 616 -12.85 -26.08 15.92
C ASP A 616 -12.16 -24.74 16.23
N LEU A 617 -10.97 -24.84 16.83
CA LEU A 617 -10.19 -23.68 17.25
C LEU A 617 -9.70 -22.84 16.06
N LYS A 618 -9.21 -23.49 14.99
CA LYS A 618 -8.64 -22.79 13.85
C LYS A 618 -9.73 -21.99 13.13
N LEU A 619 -10.89 -22.62 12.98
CA LEU A 619 -12.09 -21.96 12.47
C LEU A 619 -12.47 -20.74 13.33
N MET A 620 -12.53 -20.90 14.65
CA MET A 620 -12.89 -19.80 15.55
C MET A 620 -11.93 -18.61 15.42
N ILE A 621 -10.62 -18.88 15.33
CA ILE A 621 -9.61 -17.84 15.12
C ILE A 621 -9.79 -17.15 13.75
N ASP A 622 -10.09 -17.90 12.69
CA ASP A 622 -10.34 -17.32 11.36
C ASP A 622 -11.56 -16.39 11.37
N LEU A 623 -12.64 -16.75 12.10
CA LEU A 623 -13.84 -15.91 12.22
C LEU A 623 -13.59 -14.64 13.05
N ILE A 624 -12.85 -14.75 14.16
CA ILE A 624 -12.50 -13.63 15.04
C ILE A 624 -11.64 -12.58 14.30
N ASN A 625 -10.72 -13.04 13.45
CA ASN A 625 -9.86 -12.17 12.65
C ASN A 625 -10.59 -11.46 11.50
N SER A 626 -11.86 -11.79 11.25
CA SER A 626 -12.67 -11.09 10.26
C SER A 626 -12.84 -9.62 10.64
N LYS A 627 -13.09 -8.75 9.66
CA LYS A 627 -13.43 -7.34 9.89
C LYS A 627 -14.93 -7.09 9.93
N ASN A 628 -15.73 -8.11 9.68
CA ASN A 628 -17.18 -7.99 9.57
C ASN A 628 -17.83 -8.33 10.92
N GLU A 629 -18.53 -7.36 11.53
CA GLU A 629 -19.21 -7.50 12.82
C GLU A 629 -20.25 -8.64 12.81
N ASN A 630 -20.96 -8.86 11.69
CA ASN A 630 -21.91 -9.97 11.58
C ASN A 630 -21.20 -11.33 11.63
N VAL A 631 -19.96 -11.43 11.13
CA VAL A 631 -19.15 -12.65 11.29
C VAL A 631 -18.74 -12.83 12.74
N HIS A 632 -18.51 -11.74 13.48
CA HIS A 632 -18.22 -11.82 14.91
C HIS A 632 -19.40 -12.37 15.70
N GLU A 633 -20.63 -11.93 15.41
CA GLU A 633 -21.85 -12.49 16.00
C GLU A 633 -22.00 -13.99 15.70
N LEU A 634 -21.70 -14.42 14.47
CA LEU A 634 -21.67 -15.84 14.11
C LEU A 634 -20.59 -16.62 14.85
N ALA A 635 -19.42 -16.01 15.07
CA ALA A 635 -18.32 -16.63 15.83
C ALA A 635 -18.73 -16.89 17.29
N ILE A 636 -19.35 -15.90 17.95
CA ILE A 636 -19.87 -16.04 19.32
C ILE A 636 -20.94 -17.14 19.36
N SER A 637 -21.90 -17.10 18.44
CA SER A 637 -22.97 -18.10 18.35
C SER A 637 -22.43 -19.52 18.11
N PHE A 638 -21.39 -19.65 17.27
CA PHE A 638 -20.70 -20.91 17.02
C PHE A 638 -19.99 -21.43 18.27
N PHE A 639 -19.29 -20.55 19.00
CA PHE A 639 -18.60 -20.90 20.24
C PHE A 639 -19.56 -21.40 21.31
N GLU A 640 -20.65 -20.66 21.56
CA GLU A 640 -21.67 -21.03 22.56
C GLU A 640 -22.35 -22.36 22.19
N ARG A 641 -22.82 -22.50 20.94
CA ARG A 641 -23.56 -23.70 20.50
C ARG A 641 -22.72 -24.98 20.56
N THR A 642 -21.42 -24.87 20.30
CA THR A 642 -20.49 -26.02 20.33
C THR A 642 -19.89 -26.28 21.72
N ASN A 643 -20.31 -25.54 22.75
CA ASN A 643 -19.68 -25.53 24.08
C ASN A 643 -18.15 -25.39 23.96
N GLY A 644 -17.71 -24.45 23.13
CA GLY A 644 -16.31 -24.21 22.83
C GLY A 644 -15.49 -23.97 24.10
N LYS A 645 -14.25 -24.47 24.09
CA LYS A 645 -13.29 -24.24 25.17
C LYS A 645 -11.92 -23.96 24.58
N PHE A 646 -11.32 -22.86 25.00
CA PHE A 646 -9.95 -22.52 24.66
C PHE A 646 -8.99 -23.14 25.68
N LYS A 647 -7.88 -23.69 25.19
CA LYS A 647 -6.77 -24.09 26.06
C LYS A 647 -6.00 -22.86 26.53
N SER A 648 -5.18 -23.04 27.55
CA SER A 648 -4.27 -22.02 28.08
C SER A 648 -3.43 -21.34 26.99
N SER A 649 -2.83 -22.11 26.08
CA SER A 649 -2.06 -21.60 24.94
C SER A 649 -2.89 -20.77 23.97
N ASP A 650 -4.17 -21.13 23.81
CA ASP A 650 -5.06 -20.48 22.86
C ASP A 650 -5.46 -19.10 23.39
N ILE A 651 -5.78 -19.00 24.68
CA ILE A 651 -6.07 -17.72 25.35
C ILE A 651 -4.85 -16.79 25.29
N VAL A 652 -3.63 -17.31 25.44
CA VAL A 652 -2.41 -16.51 25.24
C VAL A 652 -2.26 -16.05 23.79
N ASN A 653 -2.67 -16.84 22.80
CA ASN A 653 -2.69 -16.42 21.41
C ASN A 653 -3.69 -15.28 21.14
N PHE A 654 -4.85 -15.26 21.83
CA PHE A 654 -5.80 -14.13 21.76
C PHE A 654 -5.15 -12.80 22.15
N MET A 655 -4.18 -12.83 23.07
CA MET A 655 -3.49 -11.64 23.54
C MET A 655 -2.63 -10.94 22.46
N PHE A 656 -2.47 -11.56 21.28
CA PHE A 656 -1.79 -10.97 20.12
C PHE A 656 -2.74 -10.35 19.08
N LEU A 657 -4.06 -10.39 19.30
CA LEU A 657 -5.04 -9.76 18.42
C LEU A 657 -5.00 -8.23 18.56
N ASN A 658 -5.00 -7.51 17.43
CA ASN A 658 -4.98 -6.04 17.44
C ASN A 658 -6.24 -5.43 18.07
N ASP A 659 -7.38 -6.13 17.98
CA ASP A 659 -8.70 -5.67 18.44
C ASP A 659 -9.24 -6.55 19.60
N LEU A 660 -8.36 -6.98 20.51
CA LEU A 660 -8.73 -7.85 21.64
C LEU A 660 -9.86 -7.27 22.52
N ASP A 661 -9.94 -5.94 22.63
CA ASP A 661 -10.98 -5.26 23.41
C ASP A 661 -12.40 -5.59 22.90
N ASN A 662 -12.59 -5.81 21.59
CA ASN A 662 -13.87 -6.23 21.01
C ASN A 662 -14.29 -7.62 21.50
N TRP A 663 -13.35 -8.40 22.01
CA TRP A 663 -13.53 -9.79 22.45
C TRP A 663 -13.39 -9.96 23.96
N ILE A 664 -13.46 -8.87 24.74
CA ILE A 664 -13.20 -8.91 26.18
C ILE A 664 -14.14 -9.86 26.95
N ASN A 665 -15.41 -9.96 26.55
CA ASN A 665 -16.37 -10.87 27.18
C ASN A 665 -15.99 -12.33 26.94
N LEU A 666 -15.66 -12.69 25.70
CA LEU A 666 -15.22 -14.04 25.35
C LEU A 666 -13.90 -14.38 26.06
N PHE A 667 -12.95 -13.45 26.08
CA PHE A 667 -11.68 -13.60 26.78
C PHE A 667 -11.90 -13.82 28.30
N LYS A 668 -12.81 -13.06 28.89
CA LYS A 668 -13.21 -13.18 30.30
C LYS A 668 -13.78 -14.54 30.62
N GLU A 669 -14.78 -14.98 29.87
CA GLU A 669 -15.41 -16.28 30.07
C GLU A 669 -14.40 -17.42 29.90
N SER A 670 -13.52 -17.30 28.91
CA SER A 670 -12.45 -18.26 28.65
C SER A 670 -11.52 -18.42 29.84
N ILE A 671 -11.00 -17.31 30.39
CA ILE A 671 -10.12 -17.33 31.58
C ILE A 671 -10.87 -17.85 32.82
N LEU A 672 -12.12 -17.43 33.02
CA LEU A 672 -12.91 -17.87 34.16
C LEU A 672 -13.30 -19.35 34.08
N SER A 673 -13.40 -19.91 32.88
CA SER A 673 -13.73 -21.32 32.64
C SER A 673 -12.57 -22.28 32.93
N LEU A 674 -11.31 -21.80 32.93
CA LEU A 674 -10.14 -22.62 33.22
C LEU A 674 -10.24 -23.19 34.63
N ASN A 675 -10.06 -24.51 34.76
CA ASN A 675 -9.85 -25.11 36.08
C ASN A 675 -8.48 -24.71 36.65
N GLU A 676 -8.23 -25.04 37.91
CA GLU A 676 -7.03 -24.60 38.63
C GLU A 676 -5.72 -25.04 37.95
N LYS A 677 -5.67 -26.25 37.40
CA LYS A 677 -4.50 -26.79 36.69
C LYS A 677 -4.31 -26.17 35.30
N GLU A 678 -5.40 -25.94 34.58
CA GLU A 678 -5.38 -25.24 33.29
C GLU A 678 -4.96 -23.78 33.46
N TYR A 679 -5.40 -23.13 34.54
CA TYR A 679 -5.00 -21.77 34.89
C TYR A 679 -3.51 -21.69 35.24
N LEU A 680 -2.97 -22.67 35.98
CA LEU A 680 -1.53 -22.77 36.22
C LEU A 680 -0.74 -22.85 34.89
N ASN A 681 -1.21 -23.63 33.93
CA ASN A 681 -0.59 -23.70 32.60
C ASN A 681 -0.71 -22.36 31.84
N PHE A 682 -1.81 -21.63 32.00
CA PHE A 682 -1.98 -20.30 31.40
C PHE A 682 -0.95 -19.29 31.91
N VAL A 683 -0.69 -19.28 33.22
CA VAL A 683 0.37 -18.44 33.80
C VAL A 683 1.74 -18.78 33.20
N LYS A 684 2.07 -20.07 33.06
CA LYS A 684 3.32 -20.52 32.43
C LYS A 684 3.41 -20.12 30.96
N GLU A 685 2.33 -20.28 30.19
CA GLU A 685 2.28 -19.88 28.78
C GLU A 685 2.47 -18.37 28.58
N ILE A 686 1.94 -17.52 29.47
CA ILE A 686 2.22 -16.07 29.46
C ILE A 686 3.72 -15.82 29.65
N ILE A 687 4.32 -16.47 30.66
CA ILE A 687 5.75 -16.35 30.95
C ILE A 687 6.55 -16.81 29.72
N ASP A 688 6.17 -17.92 29.09
CA ASP A 688 6.83 -18.52 27.92
C ASP A 688 6.81 -17.65 26.68
N ASN A 689 5.73 -16.90 26.49
CA ASN A 689 5.57 -15.99 25.37
C ASN A 689 6.06 -14.56 25.64
N SER A 690 6.71 -14.28 26.78
CA SER A 690 7.13 -12.92 27.18
C SER A 690 7.98 -12.20 26.13
N ASP A 691 8.93 -12.91 25.50
CA ASP A 691 9.79 -12.34 24.46
C ASP A 691 9.00 -11.99 23.18
N LYS A 692 7.98 -12.80 22.86
CA LYS A 692 7.10 -12.58 21.71
C LYS A 692 6.18 -11.39 21.94
N PHE A 693 5.62 -11.23 23.15
CA PHE A 693 4.85 -10.05 23.53
C PHE A 693 5.66 -8.77 23.40
N ARG A 694 6.93 -8.80 23.83
CA ARG A 694 7.84 -7.66 23.69
C ARG A 694 8.16 -7.34 22.23
N LYS A 695 8.51 -8.34 21.41
CA LYS A 695 8.82 -8.14 19.97
C LYS A 695 7.65 -7.54 19.20
N ASN A 696 6.42 -7.91 19.56
CA ASN A 696 5.20 -7.41 18.93
C ASN A 696 4.64 -6.14 19.59
N ASN A 697 5.33 -5.54 20.57
CA ASN A 697 4.88 -4.37 21.33
C ASN A 697 3.44 -4.48 21.86
N VAL A 698 3.08 -5.65 22.41
CA VAL A 698 1.71 -5.90 22.89
C VAL A 698 1.41 -5.07 24.13
N THR A 699 0.43 -4.17 24.00
CA THR A 699 -0.11 -3.35 25.09
C THR A 699 -1.56 -3.75 25.39
N LEU A 700 -1.87 -4.02 26.65
CA LEU A 700 -3.23 -4.37 27.08
C LEU A 700 -3.98 -3.17 27.63
N SER A 701 -5.30 -3.11 27.38
CA SER A 701 -6.19 -2.12 27.98
C SER A 701 -6.32 -2.31 29.50
N LYS A 702 -6.83 -1.29 30.20
CA LYS A 702 -7.01 -1.36 31.66
C LYS A 702 -7.95 -2.51 32.05
N GLU A 703 -9.04 -2.70 31.30
CA GLU A 703 -10.06 -3.70 31.60
C GLU A 703 -9.50 -5.13 31.50
N ILE A 704 -8.67 -5.41 30.50
CA ILE A 704 -7.99 -6.71 30.36
C ILE A 704 -6.99 -6.93 31.50
N ARG A 705 -6.23 -5.89 31.90
CA ARG A 705 -5.30 -6.00 33.03
C ARG A 705 -6.04 -6.28 34.34
N ASP A 706 -7.11 -5.54 34.63
CA ASP A 706 -7.94 -5.73 35.83
C ASP A 706 -8.51 -7.16 35.87
N LEU A 707 -8.89 -7.72 34.71
CA LEU A 707 -9.35 -9.09 34.58
C LEU A 707 -8.27 -10.13 34.89
N LEU A 708 -7.06 -9.93 34.36
CA LEU A 708 -5.91 -10.78 34.65
C LEU A 708 -5.63 -10.77 36.16
N SER A 709 -5.57 -9.59 36.79
CA SER A 709 -5.38 -9.44 38.23
C SER A 709 -6.45 -10.17 39.06
N LEU A 710 -7.73 -10.08 38.67
CA LEU A 710 -8.80 -10.78 39.37
C LEU A 710 -8.68 -12.31 39.25
N SER A 711 -8.28 -12.80 38.07
CA SER A 711 -8.23 -14.22 37.76
C SER A 711 -7.17 -14.99 38.56
N VAL A 712 -6.13 -14.30 39.04
CA VAL A 712 -5.03 -14.87 39.81
C VAL A 712 -5.48 -15.63 41.07
N ASN A 713 -6.63 -15.28 41.65
CA ASN A 713 -7.18 -15.97 42.82
C ASN A 713 -7.39 -17.47 42.62
N LYS A 714 -7.50 -17.95 41.37
CA LYS A 714 -7.57 -19.39 41.04
C LYS A 714 -6.32 -20.17 41.49
N LEU A 715 -5.17 -19.50 41.66
CA LEU A 715 -3.94 -20.13 42.16
C LEU A 715 -3.99 -20.50 43.65
N LYS A 716 -5.02 -20.05 44.40
CA LYS A 716 -5.18 -20.45 45.80
C LYS A 716 -5.60 -21.91 45.94
N GLY A 717 -6.33 -22.45 44.97
CA GLY A 717 -6.89 -23.81 45.01
C GLY A 717 -5.95 -24.93 44.56
N ILE A 718 -4.90 -24.63 43.79
CA ILE A 718 -3.92 -25.63 43.35
C ILE A 718 -3.14 -26.26 44.53
N SER A 719 -2.62 -27.47 44.31
CA SER A 719 -1.87 -28.20 45.34
C SER A 719 -0.56 -27.51 45.75
N SER A 720 -0.08 -27.79 46.97
CA SER A 720 1.18 -27.21 47.46
C SER A 720 2.38 -27.54 46.58
N ASP A 721 2.46 -28.75 46.02
CA ASP A 721 3.53 -29.14 45.09
C ASP A 721 3.48 -28.33 43.79
N GLU A 722 2.28 -28.06 43.27
CA GLU A 722 2.08 -27.22 42.09
C GLU A 722 2.43 -25.75 42.36
N LYS A 723 2.08 -25.22 43.53
CA LYS A 723 2.48 -23.87 43.98
C LYS A 723 4.01 -23.76 44.07
N MET A 724 4.67 -24.74 44.67
CA MET A 724 6.14 -24.78 44.79
C MET A 724 6.82 -24.82 43.40
N ASN A 725 6.26 -25.62 42.48
CA ASN A 725 6.72 -25.70 41.11
C ASN A 725 6.52 -24.37 40.36
N LEU A 726 5.39 -23.67 40.57
CA LEU A 726 5.17 -22.34 39.99
C LEU A 726 6.19 -21.32 40.48
N ILE A 727 6.43 -21.25 41.79
CA ILE A 727 7.42 -20.33 42.38
C ILE A 727 8.80 -20.60 41.79
N SER A 728 9.22 -21.88 41.75
CA SER A 728 10.51 -22.27 41.16
C SER A 728 10.61 -21.90 39.67
N TYR A 729 9.50 -22.07 38.93
CA TYR A 729 9.41 -21.72 37.51
C TYR A 729 9.55 -20.23 37.26
N VAL A 730 8.83 -19.41 38.04
CA VAL A 730 8.87 -17.95 37.95
C VAL A 730 10.27 -17.43 38.28
N ILE A 731 10.88 -17.90 39.37
CA ILE A 731 12.24 -17.51 39.75
C ILE A 731 13.24 -17.84 38.64
N SER A 732 13.17 -19.06 38.09
CA SER A 732 14.05 -19.47 36.99
C SER A 732 13.82 -18.59 35.75
N SER A 733 12.57 -18.33 35.40
CA SER A 733 12.20 -17.50 34.25
C SER A 733 12.64 -16.05 34.38
N ILE A 734 12.56 -15.46 35.58
CA ILE A 734 13.03 -14.10 35.87
C ILE A 734 14.54 -13.97 35.57
N PHE A 735 15.32 -14.98 35.95
CA PHE A 735 16.78 -14.96 35.74
C PHE A 735 17.20 -15.39 34.35
N GLU A 736 16.43 -16.24 33.67
CA GLU A 736 16.76 -16.72 32.33
C GLU A 736 16.39 -15.71 31.24
N LYS A 737 15.24 -15.05 31.36
CA LYS A 737 14.66 -14.17 30.32
C LYS A 737 15.15 -12.73 30.47
N SER A 738 15.40 -12.07 29.33
CA SER A 738 16.12 -10.79 29.27
C SER A 738 15.32 -9.57 29.77
N SER A 739 13.97 -9.60 29.65
CA SER A 739 12.99 -8.75 30.36
C SER A 739 11.59 -9.07 29.82
N MET A 740 10.53 -8.91 30.62
CA MET A 740 9.14 -9.07 30.17
C MET A 740 8.48 -7.69 29.93
N PRO A 741 7.35 -7.61 29.18
CA PRO A 741 6.55 -6.39 29.16
C PRO A 741 6.03 -6.02 30.56
N GLU A 742 5.91 -4.73 30.86
CA GLU A 742 5.52 -4.24 32.20
C GLU A 742 4.24 -4.89 32.74
N TRP A 743 3.19 -5.01 31.91
CA TRP A 743 1.93 -5.64 32.33
C TRP A 743 2.10 -7.12 32.70
N ALA A 744 3.04 -7.83 32.05
CA ALA A 744 3.32 -9.24 32.32
C ALA A 744 4.12 -9.38 33.62
N GLU A 745 5.05 -8.46 33.90
CA GLU A 745 5.77 -8.42 35.18
C GLU A 745 4.82 -8.16 36.35
N ILE A 746 3.85 -7.25 36.18
CA ILE A 746 2.78 -7.00 37.16
C ILE A 746 1.92 -8.26 37.36
N PHE A 747 1.51 -8.92 36.28
CA PHE A 747 0.71 -10.14 36.38
C PHE A 747 1.44 -11.29 37.08
N VAL A 748 2.73 -11.49 36.78
CA VAL A 748 3.56 -12.51 37.43
C VAL A 748 3.78 -12.20 38.92
N GLU A 749 3.99 -10.93 39.26
CA GLU A 749 4.06 -10.47 40.66
C GLU A 749 2.78 -10.83 41.42
N GLU A 750 1.62 -10.46 40.88
CA GLU A 750 0.33 -10.77 41.50
C GLU A 750 0.09 -12.28 41.57
N ALA A 751 0.48 -13.05 40.54
CA ALA A 751 0.37 -14.51 40.55
C ALA A 751 1.08 -15.12 41.76
N ILE A 752 2.31 -14.68 42.05
CA ILE A 752 3.11 -15.16 43.19
C ILE A 752 2.54 -14.67 44.52
N PHE A 753 2.25 -13.38 44.66
CA PHE A 753 1.81 -12.79 45.92
C PHE A 753 0.31 -12.91 46.20
N SER A 754 -0.39 -13.69 45.37
CA SER A 754 -1.75 -14.15 45.66
C SER A 754 -1.81 -15.15 46.81
N LEU A 755 -0.69 -15.84 47.07
CA LEU A 755 -0.47 -16.72 48.20
C LEU A 755 -0.24 -15.91 49.48
N SER A 756 -0.67 -16.44 50.62
CA SER A 756 -0.40 -15.77 51.90
C SER A 756 1.08 -15.85 52.28
N TYR A 757 1.51 -15.00 53.22
CA TYR A 757 2.86 -15.06 53.76
C TYR A 757 3.16 -16.47 54.33
N GLU A 758 2.24 -17.03 55.11
CA GLU A 758 2.36 -18.36 55.73
C GLU A 758 2.53 -19.46 54.67
N GLU A 759 1.80 -19.38 53.56
CA GLU A 759 1.94 -20.33 52.46
C GLU A 759 3.31 -20.20 51.80
N LEU A 760 3.75 -18.97 51.48
CA LEU A 760 5.04 -18.72 50.85
C LEU A 760 6.20 -19.19 51.73
N GLU A 761 6.17 -18.90 53.04
CA GLU A 761 7.17 -19.32 54.01
C GLU A 761 7.33 -20.85 54.01
N ASN A 762 6.22 -21.59 54.05
CA ASN A 762 6.26 -23.05 54.02
C ASN A 762 6.81 -23.60 52.69
N LEU A 763 6.41 -23.01 51.56
CA LEU A 763 6.80 -23.47 50.22
C LEU A 763 8.26 -23.17 49.90
N LEU A 764 8.77 -22.00 50.33
CA LEU A 764 10.13 -21.53 50.02
C LEU A 764 11.24 -22.38 50.65
N ASN A 765 10.93 -23.16 51.70
CA ASN A 765 11.84 -24.15 52.26
C ASN A 765 12.30 -25.20 51.22
N GLY A 766 11.44 -25.53 50.26
CA GLY A 766 11.73 -26.47 49.16
C GLY A 766 12.32 -25.82 47.90
N VAL A 767 12.44 -24.49 47.84
CA VAL A 767 12.82 -23.74 46.62
C VAL A 767 14.26 -23.21 46.72
N ASN A 768 15.06 -23.39 45.68
CA ASN A 768 16.42 -22.85 45.63
C ASN A 768 16.47 -21.53 44.84
N ILE A 769 16.81 -20.43 45.51
CA ILE A 769 16.97 -19.11 44.88
C ILE A 769 18.46 -18.92 44.58
N LYS A 770 18.87 -19.13 43.33
CA LYS A 770 20.27 -18.95 42.87
C LYS A 770 20.39 -17.70 42.00
N TYR A 771 21.19 -16.75 42.47
CA TYR A 771 21.52 -15.55 41.70
C TYR A 771 22.33 -15.88 40.44
N THR A 772 21.90 -15.28 39.32
CA THR A 772 22.68 -15.23 38.09
C THR A 772 23.19 -13.81 37.86
N LYS A 773 24.31 -13.63 37.13
CA LYS A 773 24.88 -12.31 36.82
C LYS A 773 24.07 -11.49 35.79
N LYS A 774 22.90 -11.98 35.37
CA LYS A 774 22.07 -11.30 34.36
C LYS A 774 21.34 -10.11 34.99
N VAL A 775 21.23 -9.03 34.22
CA VAL A 775 20.45 -7.84 34.61
C VAL A 775 18.97 -8.19 34.52
N ILE A 776 18.25 -8.06 35.62
CA ILE A 776 16.79 -8.22 35.71
C ILE A 776 16.12 -6.85 35.92
N SER A 777 14.83 -6.74 35.58
CA SER A 777 14.06 -5.52 35.83
C SER A 777 13.91 -5.22 37.32
N GLU A 778 13.60 -3.97 37.65
CA GLU A 778 13.45 -3.56 39.05
C GLU A 778 12.28 -4.27 39.74
N ARG A 779 11.14 -4.46 39.06
CA ARG A 779 9.99 -5.21 39.60
C ARG A 779 10.35 -6.68 39.87
N ASN A 780 11.02 -7.34 38.94
CA ASN A 780 11.48 -8.71 39.15
C ASN A 780 12.49 -8.81 40.31
N ARG A 781 13.34 -7.78 40.49
CA ARG A 781 14.24 -7.69 41.65
C ARG A 781 13.48 -7.54 42.96
N GLN A 782 12.40 -6.77 42.99
CA GLN A 782 11.53 -6.64 44.16
C GLN A 782 10.87 -7.98 44.52
N VAL A 783 10.33 -8.70 43.53
CA VAL A 783 9.72 -10.03 43.74
C VAL A 783 10.73 -10.99 44.36
N VAL A 784 11.92 -11.14 43.76
CA VAL A 784 12.98 -12.01 44.28
C VAL A 784 13.41 -11.59 45.69
N SER A 785 13.59 -10.28 45.92
CA SER A 785 13.98 -9.75 47.24
C SER A 785 12.99 -10.11 48.33
N LEU A 786 11.68 -10.04 48.06
CA LEU A 786 10.66 -10.37 49.05
C LEU A 786 10.61 -11.88 49.32
N LEU A 787 10.73 -12.70 48.27
CA LEU A 787 10.82 -14.16 48.44
C LEU A 787 12.06 -14.57 49.26
N GLU A 788 13.19 -13.91 49.07
CA GLU A 788 14.40 -14.12 49.88
C GLU A 788 14.22 -13.68 51.32
N SER A 789 13.61 -12.50 51.54
CA SER A 789 13.29 -12.00 52.86
C SER A 789 12.36 -12.94 53.63
N ILE A 790 11.36 -13.53 52.96
CA ILE A 790 10.51 -14.57 53.57
C ILE A 790 11.35 -15.80 53.91
N LYS A 791 12.13 -16.31 52.94
CA LYS A 791 12.91 -17.55 53.10
C LYS A 791 13.94 -17.46 54.22
N ASN A 792 14.62 -16.33 54.35
CA ASN A 792 15.66 -16.12 55.36
C ASN A 792 15.10 -15.54 56.67
N ASN A 793 13.81 -15.20 56.71
CA ASN A 793 13.18 -14.44 57.79
C ASN A 793 13.97 -13.14 58.11
N GLU A 794 14.21 -12.33 57.08
CA GLU A 794 14.97 -11.09 57.15
C GLU A 794 14.20 -9.91 56.54
N ILE A 795 14.42 -8.71 57.06
CA ILE A 795 13.83 -7.48 56.50
C ILE A 795 14.61 -7.06 55.24
N PRO A 796 13.94 -6.69 54.13
CA PRO A 796 14.62 -6.19 52.93
C PRO A 796 15.58 -5.03 53.21
N LYS A 797 16.56 -4.82 52.31
CA LYS A 797 17.45 -3.65 52.41
C LYS A 797 16.66 -2.36 52.16
N ASP A 798 17.14 -1.25 52.73
CA ASP A 798 16.46 0.04 52.62
C ASP A 798 16.22 0.46 51.17
N SER A 799 17.19 0.24 50.28
CA SER A 799 17.05 0.52 48.85
C SER A 799 15.96 -0.31 48.17
N GLN A 800 15.78 -1.57 48.59
CA GLN A 800 14.74 -2.45 48.07
C GLN A 800 13.37 -2.04 48.62
N LEU A 801 13.31 -1.68 49.91
CA LEU A 801 12.09 -1.24 50.55
C LEU A 801 11.55 0.06 49.91
N VAL A 802 12.41 1.06 49.67
CA VAL A 802 12.03 2.28 48.94
C VAL A 802 11.49 1.95 47.55
N SER A 803 12.21 1.12 46.79
CA SER A 803 11.80 0.69 45.44
C SER A 803 10.43 0.01 45.44
N ILE A 804 10.15 -0.87 46.40
CA ILE A 804 8.84 -1.50 46.59
C ILE A 804 7.78 -0.45 46.89
N LEU A 805 8.00 0.46 47.84
CA LEU A 805 7.01 1.48 48.19
C LEU A 805 6.64 2.42 47.04
N GLU A 806 7.55 2.66 46.10
CA GLU A 806 7.32 3.54 44.96
C GLU A 806 6.48 2.90 43.83
N SER A 807 6.54 1.57 43.66
CA SER A 807 6.05 0.92 42.43
C SER A 807 5.32 -0.42 42.61
N ALA A 808 5.22 -0.95 43.82
CA ALA A 808 4.61 -2.24 44.11
C ALA A 808 3.09 -2.28 43.95
N THR A 809 2.55 -3.46 43.64
CA THR A 809 1.10 -3.72 43.74
C THR A 809 0.66 -3.84 45.20
N ALA A 810 -0.66 -3.75 45.44
CA ALA A 810 -1.23 -3.94 46.77
C ALA A 810 -0.89 -5.31 47.39
N GLN A 811 -0.73 -6.37 46.57
CA GLN A 811 -0.36 -7.69 47.06
C GLN A 811 1.09 -7.74 47.56
N MET A 812 2.00 -7.14 46.80
CA MET A 812 3.41 -7.05 47.20
C MET A 812 3.56 -6.21 48.49
N ILE A 813 2.82 -5.11 48.63
CA ILE A 813 2.79 -4.33 49.89
C ILE A 813 2.26 -5.17 51.06
N LYS A 814 1.21 -5.98 50.84
CA LYS A 814 0.68 -6.87 51.88
C LYS A 814 1.72 -7.90 52.34
N ILE A 815 2.50 -8.45 51.42
CA ILE A 815 3.58 -9.39 51.73
C ILE A 815 4.73 -8.69 52.48
N LEU A 816 5.13 -7.49 52.04
CA LEU A 816 6.10 -6.67 52.76
C LEU A 816 5.64 -6.41 54.20
N PHE A 817 4.37 -6.10 54.40
CA PHE A 817 3.80 -5.89 55.74
C PHE A 817 3.90 -7.17 56.60
N GLY A 818 3.61 -8.34 56.04
CA GLY A 818 3.79 -9.63 56.73
C GLY A 818 5.24 -9.90 57.15
N ILE A 819 6.22 -9.56 56.30
CA ILE A 819 7.65 -9.65 56.67
C ILE A 819 7.97 -8.73 57.85
N ILE A 820 7.46 -7.49 57.80
CA ILE A 820 7.67 -6.47 58.84
C ILE A 820 7.07 -6.91 60.17
N GLU A 821 5.82 -7.40 60.19
CA GLU A 821 5.16 -7.83 61.43
C GLU A 821 5.97 -8.90 62.16
N ARG A 822 6.46 -9.91 61.43
CA ARG A 822 7.25 -11.02 62.00
C ARG A 822 8.66 -10.63 62.43
N ASN A 823 9.17 -9.50 61.94
CA ASN A 823 10.51 -9.00 62.22
C ASN A 823 10.51 -7.69 63.02
N SER A 824 9.42 -7.39 63.75
CA SER A 824 9.25 -6.13 64.50
C SER A 824 10.40 -5.86 65.49
N GLU A 825 10.93 -6.89 66.16
CA GLU A 825 12.05 -6.75 67.10
C GLU A 825 13.38 -6.43 66.40
N THR A 826 13.64 -7.02 65.23
CA THR A 826 14.82 -6.69 64.42
C THR A 826 14.71 -5.27 63.85
N LEU A 827 13.47 -4.86 63.51
CA LEU A 827 13.18 -3.55 62.92
C LEU A 827 13.44 -2.41 63.90
N SER A 828 13.27 -2.61 65.22
CA SER A 828 13.54 -1.58 66.22
C SER A 828 15.00 -1.08 66.19
N LYS A 829 15.92 -1.90 65.70
CA LYS A 829 17.35 -1.59 65.57
C LYS A 829 17.73 -0.99 64.20
N ARG A 830 16.79 -0.90 63.25
CA ARG A 830 17.01 -0.36 61.90
C ARG A 830 16.34 1.00 61.71
N PHE A 831 16.93 2.03 62.30
CA PHE A 831 16.38 3.39 62.32
C PHE A 831 16.12 3.99 60.92
N SER A 832 17.00 3.73 59.96
CA SER A 832 16.80 4.18 58.56
C SER A 832 15.57 3.54 57.92
N THR A 833 15.36 2.24 58.15
CA THR A 833 14.18 1.51 57.66
C THR A 833 12.89 2.05 58.31
N LEU A 834 12.92 2.29 59.62
CA LEU A 834 11.78 2.89 60.32
C LEU A 834 11.47 4.30 59.83
N LEU A 835 12.49 5.12 59.58
CA LEU A 835 12.31 6.44 58.98
C LEU A 835 11.62 6.33 57.61
N ILE A 836 12.07 5.42 56.74
CA ILE A 836 11.41 5.16 55.44
C ILE A 836 9.94 4.79 55.64
N MET A 837 9.63 3.95 56.64
CA MET A 837 8.25 3.59 56.96
C MET A 837 7.43 4.79 57.44
N PHE A 838 7.99 5.68 58.27
CA PHE A 838 7.33 6.92 58.69
C PHE A 838 7.07 7.87 57.51
N GLU A 839 8.02 7.97 56.58
CA GLU A 839 7.94 8.87 55.43
C GLU A 839 7.03 8.33 54.32
N SER A 840 6.81 7.02 54.25
CA SER A 840 5.98 6.37 53.23
C SER A 840 4.52 6.85 53.23
N ASP A 841 3.87 6.87 52.07
CA ASP A 841 2.44 7.24 51.96
C ASP A 841 1.46 6.12 52.37
N ILE A 842 2.00 4.98 52.81
CA ILE A 842 1.22 3.81 53.19
C ILE A 842 0.88 3.90 54.69
N THR A 843 -0.35 4.30 54.98
CA THR A 843 -0.84 4.56 56.35
C THR A 843 -0.65 3.40 57.32
N ILE A 844 -0.79 2.14 56.87
CA ILE A 844 -0.62 0.98 57.76
C ILE A 844 0.85 0.78 58.18
N LEU A 845 1.80 1.12 57.30
CA LEU A 845 3.23 1.10 57.63
C LEU A 845 3.60 2.23 58.58
N ASN A 846 3.04 3.43 58.40
CA ASN A 846 3.26 4.54 59.33
C ASN A 846 2.81 4.15 60.74
N LYS A 847 1.59 3.61 60.89
CA LYS A 847 1.06 3.17 62.19
C LYS A 847 1.93 2.09 62.84
N LYS A 848 2.44 1.14 62.04
CA LYS A 848 3.32 0.10 62.57
C LYS A 848 4.67 0.68 63.02
N ALA A 849 5.21 1.66 62.29
CA ALA A 849 6.40 2.38 62.71
C ALA A 849 6.18 3.16 64.02
N GLU A 850 5.02 3.81 64.17
CA GLU A 850 4.60 4.47 65.42
C GLU A 850 4.52 3.48 66.59
N GLU A 851 3.86 2.33 66.39
CA GLU A 851 3.75 1.28 67.41
C GLU A 851 5.13 0.73 67.82
N ILE A 852 6.02 0.49 66.86
CA ILE A 852 7.37 0.02 67.15
C ILE A 852 8.12 1.10 67.93
N PHE A 853 8.03 2.37 67.50
CA PHE A 853 8.64 3.51 68.19
C PHE A 853 8.17 3.65 69.64
N GLU A 854 6.88 3.49 69.92
CA GLU A 854 6.32 3.57 71.27
C GLU A 854 6.83 2.46 72.20
N ASN A 855 7.11 1.28 71.64
CA ASN A 855 7.57 0.10 72.39
C ASN A 855 9.10 -0.03 72.47
N MET A 856 9.86 0.94 71.96
CA MET A 856 11.32 0.93 72.02
C MET A 856 11.86 1.16 73.43
N ILE A 857 13.07 0.65 73.67
CA ILE A 857 13.85 1.01 74.87
C ILE A 857 14.19 2.50 74.80
N ASN A 858 14.07 3.23 75.92
CA ASN A 858 14.24 4.69 76.00
C ASN A 858 15.47 5.24 75.26
N GLU A 859 16.63 4.58 75.33
CA GLU A 859 17.85 5.02 74.63
C GLU A 859 17.74 4.95 73.10
N GLU A 860 17.14 3.89 72.57
CA GLU A 860 16.93 3.71 71.13
C GLU A 860 15.80 4.62 70.62
N GLN A 861 14.73 4.75 71.42
CA GLN A 861 13.61 5.65 71.15
C GLN A 861 14.08 7.09 71.00
N LYS A 862 14.94 7.58 71.91
CA LYS A 862 15.49 8.94 71.85
C LYS A 862 16.37 9.16 70.62
N LYS A 863 17.18 8.18 70.23
CA LYS A 863 18.01 8.25 69.01
C LYS A 863 17.16 8.35 67.75
N LEU A 864 16.16 7.47 67.60
CA LEU A 864 15.25 7.51 66.46
C LEU A 864 14.40 8.79 66.46
N HIS A 865 14.00 9.29 67.63
CA HIS A 865 13.21 10.52 67.74
C HIS A 865 13.97 11.75 67.20
N GLY A 866 15.28 11.83 67.44
CA GLY A 866 16.13 12.85 66.82
C GLY A 866 16.12 12.78 65.30
N ILE A 867 16.14 11.57 64.72
CA ILE A 867 16.05 11.36 63.27
C ILE A 867 14.67 11.77 62.74
N ILE A 868 13.58 11.43 63.46
CA ILE A 868 12.19 11.78 63.09
C ILE A 868 11.97 13.30 63.08
N ILE A 869 12.52 14.02 64.07
CA ILE A 869 12.41 15.49 64.13
C ILE A 869 13.15 16.15 62.96
N ASP A 870 14.24 15.55 62.47
CA ASP A 870 15.01 16.05 61.32
C ASP A 870 14.35 15.79 59.97
N SER A 871 13.35 14.92 59.92
CA SER A 871 12.75 14.50 58.67
C SER A 871 12.19 15.71 57.93
N PRO A 872 12.44 15.85 56.62
CA PRO A 872 11.82 16.91 55.82
C PRO A 872 10.32 16.69 55.59
N VAL A 873 9.77 15.53 55.96
CA VAL A 873 8.40 15.13 55.65
C VAL A 873 7.43 15.58 56.75
N LYS A 874 6.42 16.38 56.38
CA LYS A 874 5.48 17.03 57.32
C LYS A 874 4.83 16.13 58.36
N LYS A 875 4.26 15.00 57.93
CA LYS A 875 3.64 14.05 58.86
C LYS A 875 4.63 13.49 59.90
N VAL A 876 5.89 13.32 59.51
CA VAL A 876 6.95 12.72 60.33
C VAL A 876 7.47 13.71 61.36
N TYR A 877 7.88 14.91 60.96
CA TYR A 877 8.34 15.90 61.93
C TYR A 877 7.22 16.38 62.86
N ILE A 878 5.95 16.40 62.41
CA ILE A 878 4.81 16.69 63.29
C ILE A 878 4.63 15.59 64.35
N PHE A 879 4.76 14.32 63.95
CA PHE A 879 4.78 13.22 64.91
C PHE A 879 5.94 13.39 65.92
N GLY A 880 7.13 13.75 65.42
CA GLY A 880 8.28 14.10 66.25
C GLY A 880 7.98 15.20 67.27
N ILE A 881 7.42 16.33 66.84
CA ILE A 881 7.03 17.45 67.72
C ILE A 881 6.03 17.00 68.79
N LYS A 882 5.01 16.19 68.42
CA LYS A 882 4.01 15.70 69.38
C LYS A 882 4.65 14.87 70.49
N ARG A 883 5.58 13.97 70.14
CA ARG A 883 6.29 13.11 71.10
C ARG A 883 7.35 13.83 71.92
N LEU A 884 7.71 15.03 71.53
CA LEU A 884 8.75 15.84 72.18
C LEU A 884 8.40 16.19 73.63
N LYS A 885 7.15 16.63 73.88
CA LYS A 885 6.65 16.88 75.24
C LYS A 885 6.52 15.59 76.05
N GLU A 886 6.13 14.49 75.42
CA GLU A 886 5.92 13.21 76.10
C GLU A 886 7.23 12.56 76.56
N ILE A 887 8.29 12.67 75.75
CA ILE A 887 9.59 12.02 76.02
C ILE A 887 10.48 12.89 76.93
N TYR A 888 10.44 14.22 76.78
CA TYR A 888 11.36 15.13 77.48
C TYR A 888 10.68 16.16 78.39
N GLY A 889 9.34 16.19 78.45
CA GLY A 889 8.60 17.19 79.23
C GLY A 889 8.86 18.61 78.74
N ASP A 890 9.10 19.53 79.67
CA ASP A 890 9.45 20.91 79.36
C ASP A 890 10.96 21.11 79.09
N LEU A 891 11.80 20.14 79.45
CA LEU A 891 13.26 20.18 79.33
C LEU A 891 13.75 19.52 78.03
N ILE A 892 13.66 20.25 76.91
CA ILE A 892 14.09 19.74 75.60
C ILE A 892 15.64 19.62 75.57
N PRO A 893 16.22 18.46 75.15
CA PRO A 893 17.66 18.29 75.02
C PRO A 893 18.32 19.37 74.15
N LYS A 894 19.50 19.83 74.53
CA LYS A 894 20.24 20.90 73.84
C LYS A 894 20.44 20.58 72.36
N GLU A 895 20.76 19.33 72.06
CA GLU A 895 20.99 18.83 70.70
C GLU A 895 19.74 19.03 69.83
N PHE A 896 18.55 18.79 70.38
CA PHE A 896 17.28 18.95 69.67
C PHE A 896 16.90 20.42 69.50
N ILE A 897 17.22 21.28 70.48
CA ILE A 897 17.00 22.73 70.35
C ILE A 897 17.78 23.27 69.15
N ILE A 898 19.06 22.90 69.03
CA ILE A 898 19.91 23.30 67.90
C ILE A 898 19.36 22.75 66.59
N GLN A 899 19.07 21.45 66.55
CA GLN A 899 18.54 20.76 65.39
C GLN A 899 17.23 21.40 64.88
N MET A 900 16.27 21.69 65.78
CA MET A 900 14.99 22.30 65.43
C MET A 900 15.12 23.76 64.97
N LEU A 901 16.07 24.52 65.51
CA LEU A 901 16.37 25.89 65.07
C LEU A 901 17.01 25.91 63.69
N GLU A 902 17.78 24.87 63.33
CA GLU A 902 18.42 24.73 62.02
C GLU A 902 17.51 24.05 60.98
N HIS A 903 16.43 23.41 61.42
CA HIS A 903 15.50 22.65 60.58
C HIS A 903 14.92 23.44 59.40
N THR A 904 14.66 22.78 58.27
CA THR A 904 14.18 23.45 57.05
C THR A 904 12.73 23.93 57.15
N SER A 905 11.86 23.21 57.89
CA SER A 905 10.46 23.58 58.11
C SER A 905 10.27 24.77 59.07
N SER A 906 9.45 25.75 58.66
CA SER A 906 9.06 26.88 59.49
C SER A 906 8.22 26.48 60.71
N GLU A 907 7.46 25.39 60.60
CA GLU A 907 6.57 24.90 61.68
C GLU A 907 7.38 24.34 62.85
N VAL A 908 8.48 23.63 62.55
CA VAL A 908 9.44 23.13 63.56
C VAL A 908 10.14 24.29 64.26
N LYS A 909 10.61 25.27 63.48
CA LYS A 909 11.25 26.49 63.98
C LYS A 909 10.31 27.33 64.84
N GLU A 910 9.06 27.49 64.42
CA GLU A 910 8.04 28.22 65.16
C GLU A 910 7.70 27.52 66.47
N TYR A 911 7.56 26.18 66.47
CA TYR A 911 7.31 25.42 67.69
C TYR A 911 8.42 25.65 68.74
N ILE A 912 9.69 25.47 68.36
CA ILE A 912 10.80 25.67 69.31
C ILE A 912 10.94 27.14 69.71
N SER A 913 10.71 28.09 68.78
CA SER A 913 10.73 29.53 69.09
C SER A 913 9.62 29.93 70.07
N ASN A 914 8.41 29.40 69.90
CA ASN A 914 7.29 29.67 70.80
C ASN A 914 7.53 29.04 72.17
N LYS A 915 7.98 27.78 72.21
CA LYS A 915 8.28 27.07 73.47
C LYS A 915 9.37 27.79 74.27
N THR A 916 10.45 28.19 73.61
CA THR A 916 11.53 28.97 74.24
C THR A 916 11.03 30.34 74.72
N THR A 917 10.23 31.04 73.92
CA THR A 917 9.66 32.34 74.30
C THR A 917 8.70 32.23 75.48
N GLU A 918 7.86 31.18 75.51
CA GLU A 918 6.92 30.90 76.60
C GLU A 918 7.63 30.66 77.93
N VAL A 919 8.62 29.75 77.95
CA VAL A 919 9.42 29.45 79.15
C VAL A 919 10.14 30.71 79.65
N LEU A 920 10.71 31.51 78.74
CA LEU A 920 11.38 32.76 79.11
C LEU A 920 10.40 33.82 79.62
N ALA A 921 9.31 34.10 78.90
CA ALA A 921 8.35 35.15 79.27
C ALA A 921 7.68 34.89 80.63
N ASN A 922 7.44 33.62 80.98
CA ASN A 922 6.84 33.22 82.24
C ASN A 922 7.87 32.96 83.36
N LEU A 923 9.15 33.30 83.15
CA LEU A 923 10.21 33.13 84.14
C LEU A 923 10.33 31.67 84.64
N GLY A 924 10.15 30.70 83.74
CA GLY A 924 10.17 29.26 84.06
C GLY A 924 8.91 28.73 84.73
N ASP A 925 7.84 29.54 84.84
CA ASP A 925 6.59 29.21 85.53
C ASP A 925 6.80 28.70 86.98
N GLY A 926 7.84 29.22 87.65
CA GLY A 926 8.23 28.78 88.99
C GLY A 926 9.33 27.72 89.04
N ASP A 927 9.68 27.10 87.91
CA ASP A 927 10.85 26.22 87.78
C ASP A 927 12.09 27.04 87.41
N GLU A 928 12.87 27.36 88.44
CA GLU A 928 14.08 28.17 88.31
C GLU A 928 15.17 27.49 87.47
N GLU A 929 15.29 26.16 87.55
CA GLU A 929 16.30 25.39 86.82
C GLU A 929 15.95 25.31 85.33
N LEU A 930 14.68 25.13 85.01
CA LEU A 930 14.18 25.13 83.63
C LEU A 930 14.46 26.47 82.94
N PHE A 931 14.16 27.58 83.61
CA PHE A 931 14.47 28.92 83.09
C PHE A 931 15.98 29.08 82.85
N MET A 932 16.80 28.74 83.84
CA MET A 932 18.26 28.84 83.73
C MET A 932 18.83 27.95 82.62
N TYR A 933 18.26 26.76 82.43
CA TYR A 933 18.63 25.84 81.35
C TYR A 933 18.42 26.45 79.95
N TYR A 934 17.24 26.99 79.66
CA TYR A 934 16.95 27.60 78.36
C TYR A 934 17.75 28.89 78.14
N VAL A 935 17.90 29.73 79.17
CA VAL A 935 18.72 30.94 79.10
C VAL A 935 20.16 30.60 78.74
N LYS A 936 20.81 29.68 79.47
CA LYS A 936 22.17 29.24 79.19
C LYS A 936 22.24 28.65 77.78
N THR A 937 21.32 27.75 77.43
CA THR A 937 21.33 27.06 76.14
C THR A 937 21.25 28.05 74.97
N LEU A 938 20.36 29.04 75.02
CA LEU A 938 20.11 29.98 73.93
C LEU A 938 21.15 31.11 73.85
N ILE A 939 21.62 31.63 74.99
CA ILE A 939 22.60 32.73 75.01
C ILE A 939 23.94 32.28 74.43
N PHE A 940 24.35 31.05 74.71
CA PHE A 940 25.59 30.49 74.21
C PHE A 940 25.51 29.99 72.75
N LEU A 941 24.37 30.13 72.05
CA LEU A 941 24.29 29.82 70.63
C LEU A 941 25.02 30.85 69.75
N PRO A 942 25.64 30.45 68.62
CA PRO A 942 26.29 31.37 67.68
C PRO A 942 25.31 32.40 67.11
N ASN A 943 25.75 33.67 66.99
CA ASN A 943 24.89 34.81 66.58
C ASN A 943 24.23 34.71 65.20
N ARG A 944 24.55 33.69 64.39
CA ARG A 944 23.89 33.43 63.10
C ARG A 944 22.44 32.93 63.23
N ILE A 945 22.01 32.44 64.40
CA ILE A 945 20.70 31.76 64.56
C ILE A 945 19.67 32.61 65.34
N SER A 946 20.02 33.73 65.99
CA SER A 946 19.03 34.51 66.75
C SER A 946 19.20 36.03 66.67
N LYS A 947 18.29 36.71 65.97
CA LYS A 947 18.02 38.15 66.15
C LYS A 947 17.32 38.46 67.50
N SER A 948 17.07 37.45 68.34
CA SER A 948 16.23 37.51 69.54
C SER A 948 16.98 37.49 70.89
N LYS A 949 18.33 37.54 70.95
CA LYS A 949 19.02 37.55 72.26
C LYS A 949 18.65 38.77 73.13
N ASP A 950 18.19 39.86 72.52
CA ASP A 950 17.72 41.05 73.22
C ASP A 950 16.58 40.73 74.21
N SER A 951 15.61 39.91 73.79
CA SER A 951 14.50 39.53 74.68
C SER A 951 14.97 38.68 75.87
N ILE A 952 16.02 37.86 75.68
CA ILE A 952 16.59 37.06 76.76
C ILE A 952 17.26 37.97 77.80
N TYR A 953 18.11 38.90 77.36
CA TYR A 953 18.77 39.86 78.25
C TYR A 953 17.80 40.84 78.93
N GLU A 954 16.62 41.10 78.36
CA GLU A 954 15.56 41.89 79.01
C GLU A 954 14.82 41.15 80.13
N VAL A 955 14.69 39.83 80.00
CA VAL A 955 13.93 38.99 80.94
C VAL A 955 14.81 38.55 82.11
N ILE A 956 16.12 38.34 81.91
CA ILE A 956 17.07 37.96 82.96
C ILE A 956 16.99 38.86 84.21
N PRO A 957 16.97 40.22 84.11
CA PRO A 957 16.83 41.07 85.28
C PRO A 957 15.53 40.88 86.05
N LYS A 958 14.42 40.61 85.34
CA LYS A 958 13.11 40.36 85.96
C LYS A 958 13.12 39.04 86.74
N PHE A 959 13.75 38.01 86.18
CA PHE A 959 13.95 36.72 86.86
C PHE A 959 14.80 36.87 88.12
N ALA A 960 15.96 37.52 88.01
CA ALA A 960 16.91 37.70 89.11
C ALA A 960 16.31 38.52 90.28
N THR A 961 15.41 39.46 89.98
CA THR A 961 14.69 40.24 91.01
C THR A 961 13.65 39.38 91.76
N LYS A 962 12.99 38.45 91.05
CA LYS A 962 11.95 37.58 91.62
C LYS A 962 12.55 36.39 92.41
N TYR A 963 13.67 35.83 91.94
CA TYR A 963 14.31 34.64 92.51
C TYR A 963 15.73 34.95 92.99
N LYS A 964 15.84 35.55 94.18
CA LYS A 964 17.11 36.06 94.74
C LYS A 964 18.17 34.98 94.99
N ASN A 965 17.74 33.75 95.25
CA ASN A 965 18.62 32.59 95.40
C ASN A 965 19.43 32.25 94.14
N LYS A 966 18.96 32.66 92.94
CA LYS A 966 19.68 32.51 91.66
C LYS A 966 20.52 33.71 91.25
N LEU A 967 20.54 34.78 92.06
CA LEU A 967 21.21 36.04 91.72
C LEU A 967 22.71 35.86 91.45
N ASN A 968 23.43 35.16 92.33
CA ASN A 968 24.88 34.94 92.17
C ASN A 968 25.19 34.17 90.87
N GLU A 969 24.42 33.12 90.58
CA GLU A 969 24.57 32.30 89.37
C GLU A 969 24.34 33.13 88.08
N ILE A 970 23.39 34.06 88.11
CA ILE A 970 23.09 34.97 87.00
C ILE A 970 24.16 36.06 86.86
N GLU A 971 24.63 36.63 87.97
CA GLU A 971 25.69 37.64 87.93
C GLU A 971 26.99 37.04 87.37
N ASP A 972 27.37 35.84 87.81
CA ASP A 972 28.54 35.13 87.31
C ASP A 972 28.42 34.85 85.80
N MET A 973 27.25 34.34 85.36
CA MET A 973 26.98 34.10 83.94
C MET A 973 27.07 35.38 83.10
N LEU A 974 26.48 36.50 83.57
CA LEU A 974 26.51 37.78 82.85
C LEU A 974 27.90 38.42 82.85
N LEU A 975 28.68 38.24 83.93
CA LEU A 975 30.07 38.70 84.00
C LEU A 975 30.98 37.90 83.05
N ASP A 976 30.80 36.58 83.00
CA ASP A 976 31.52 35.70 82.06
C ASP A 976 31.27 36.13 80.60
N ILE A 977 30.00 36.36 80.24
CA ILE A 977 29.66 36.87 78.89
C ILE A 977 30.14 38.32 78.71
N GLY A 978 30.07 39.15 79.75
CA GLY A 978 30.59 40.52 79.77
C GLY A 978 32.09 40.61 79.50
N GLY A 979 32.85 39.58 79.87
CA GLY A 979 34.27 39.43 79.53
C GLY A 979 34.56 38.87 78.13
N SER A 980 33.53 38.52 77.35
CA SER A 980 33.72 37.90 76.03
C SER A 980 34.13 38.91 74.95
N ASN A 981 34.85 38.43 73.92
CA ASN A 981 35.28 39.24 72.78
C ASN A 981 34.13 39.59 71.79
N ILE A 982 32.90 39.14 72.05
CA ILE A 982 31.74 39.47 71.20
C ILE A 982 31.12 40.76 71.76
N ILE A 983 31.56 41.90 71.23
CA ILE A 983 31.22 43.25 71.73
C ILE A 983 29.72 43.42 72.01
N VAL A 984 28.86 42.99 71.09
CA VAL A 984 27.40 43.15 71.21
C VAL A 984 26.82 42.33 72.37
N ASP A 985 27.28 41.09 72.58
CA ASP A 985 26.80 40.24 73.68
C ASP A 985 27.40 40.69 75.03
N SER A 986 28.66 41.14 75.04
CA SER A 986 29.32 41.74 76.21
C SER A 986 28.59 42.99 76.71
N GLU A 987 28.28 43.95 75.82
CA GLU A 987 27.55 45.17 76.17
C GLU A 987 26.15 44.86 76.74
N ARG A 988 25.41 43.94 76.11
CA ARG A 988 24.07 43.54 76.55
C ARG A 988 24.09 42.85 77.91
N ALA A 989 25.03 41.93 78.13
CA ALA A 989 25.18 41.23 79.40
C ALA A 989 25.51 42.19 80.55
N LEU A 990 26.44 43.13 80.32
CA LEU A 990 26.80 44.17 81.29
C LEU A 990 25.64 45.14 81.57
N MET A 991 24.85 45.49 80.55
CA MET A 991 23.63 46.30 80.73
C MET A 991 22.56 45.57 81.54
N ALA A 992 22.34 44.28 81.30
CA ALA A 992 21.41 43.46 82.09
C ALA A 992 21.88 43.35 83.55
N LEU A 993 23.18 43.13 83.77
CA LEU A 993 23.80 43.09 85.10
C LEU A 993 23.63 44.42 85.85
N ALA A 994 23.84 45.55 85.17
CA ALA A 994 23.63 46.88 85.73
C ALA A 994 22.15 47.12 86.14
N LYS A 995 21.18 46.62 85.35
CA LYS A 995 19.75 46.70 85.70
C LYS A 995 19.41 45.88 86.96
N ILE A 996 19.98 44.69 87.12
CA ILE A 996 19.82 43.85 88.33
C ILE A 996 20.34 44.60 89.56
N ARG A 997 21.58 45.10 89.49
CA ARG A 997 22.21 45.83 90.60
C ARG A 997 21.50 47.13 90.96
N LYS A 998 20.91 47.82 89.97
CA LYS A 998 20.13 49.06 90.19
C LYS A 998 18.75 48.78 90.79
N GLY A 999 18.08 47.68 90.42
CA GLY A 999 16.81 47.27 91.01
C GLY A 999 16.91 46.87 92.48
N ALA A 1000 18.04 46.29 92.89
CA ALA A 1000 18.34 45.99 94.30
C ALA A 1000 18.42 47.25 95.19
N MET A 1001 18.83 48.41 94.65
CA MET A 1001 18.92 49.68 95.40
C MET A 1001 17.58 50.35 95.73
N TYR A 1002 16.46 50.00 95.07
CA TYR A 1002 15.14 50.65 95.28
C TYR A 1002 14.21 49.89 96.25
N LEU A 1003 14.58 48.70 96.72
CA LEU A 1003 13.82 47.88 97.68
C LEU A 1003 14.40 47.91 99.11
N GLU A 1004 15.55 48.55 99.31
CA GLU A 1004 16.15 48.84 100.63
C GLU A 1004 15.97 50.30 101.07
N GLY A 1005 14.97 51.00 100.50
CA GLY A 1005 14.56 52.35 100.88
C GLY A 1005 13.19 52.39 101.54
#